data_AF-A0A426UP36-F1
#
_entry.id   AF-A0A426UP36-F1
#
_cell.length_a   1.000
_cell.length_b   1.000
_cell.length_c   1.000
_cell.angle_alpha   90.00
_cell.angle_beta   90.00
_cell.angle_gamma   90.00
#
_symmetry.space_group_name_H-M   'P 1'
#
loop_
_entity.id
_entity.type
_entity.pdbx_description
1 polymer ?
#
loop_
_entity_poly.entity_id
_entity_poly.type
_entity_poly.pdbx_seq_one_letter_code
_entity_poly.pdbx_strand_id
1 'polypeptide(L)'
;MRDRTTSASLAALLVAGLMTGVSVAATGSGLGVRTQDTTTVAAPGGSALGARTAGSASATGRYVTLLTGDRVLLDARGRVTGVRRAPGREHVPVSVRGVGGDQYVVPADAAALIGQGVLDMRLFDVSGLIRAGYDDTRRGTLPLIVSYEGKSAQRRSTQKSLVADADATVRRELPSVAGAAITVPKAGADDMWQALTEEQGVARVWLDGRFKAPADEDGAKSGKADGEAGRKAGDAAGGGVAQIGAPAAWAAGYDGKGVKVAVLDTGIDTTHPDLAAAVKASKNFTGTAGTDDMVGHGTHVAATLAGSGAQSGGRYKGVAPGAAILDAKVLDDSGEGSDSSVIAGLEWAAGQGAKVANLSLGQEDTPGEDPVEAAVNALSKSTGMLTVAAAGNEGPDAGTVGSPGAAESALTVGAVDGEDRLADFSSTGPTADGALKPDLTAPGVDIVSARAAHGYLGDPAADGYVSMSGTSMATPHAAGAAAILAQRHPDWTGARIKQALTASTTPTTGATGYQQGTGRLDVSRALEGTVASEQTSVSFGKQLWPHTDDRPVTRHITYRNDGDQPVTLNLTATATGPEGSTAPEGMFTLSTPQLTVPAGGTAGVDLTADTRVEAADGVYSGTLLATARNGADSAAADPAAVRTAFGVVREAEAYDLTLKFLDRGGKPVSAPLTEILGYSGTYWTTNLKDSEQISKGVYRVRVPRGDYVVDTVLADAGGTSALVRPRLSLTRDTTVVLDARKAKPVGITAPQGAKMSDGQLNLAVGTGSNGGTGGEPHNSTLFWGTFKNLRTATLGPAAPPGRLSTQLGGLWQKGSTTYHLLHNLPDRFPTGYRHTTRMNELALLKRNFGSSVPHRKGIVNVLWSGPTLSLGTVSDPFPLPTTAKIYVTTPKGFKWTANLGQRNAAVDDDDVFYGTESARSYQAGRTYAATYNVGVFSPITGGPYGAQRDGDTLDLCVPDLADGAGHPAYSTARRHTTVTADGTTLLDNDGDLCQTVDKLPSAPARYTIRTTLTRPPSVATTTSHLTAAWTFTSSPSDSGSLPLSTVRFHPKLTPTGTAPAGRRTAIPLSLQGPAATHLKSLTVQVSYDAGKSWSPTPVTTTQGKRTLTLTHPENARSVSLKSTLTDTTGNTYTVTILKAYLLT
;
A
#
# COMPACT_ATOMS: atom_id res chain seq x y z
N MET A 1 -66.64 -7.35 13.61
CA MET A 1 -67.17 -8.38 14.54
C MET A 1 -66.45 -9.68 14.22
N ARG A 2 -65.71 -10.29 15.18
CA ARG A 2 -65.16 -11.68 15.20
C ARG A 2 -64.35 -12.18 13.97
N ASP A 3 -63.08 -12.59 14.14
CA ASP A 3 -62.61 -13.99 14.37
C ASP A 3 -62.96 -14.96 13.20
N ARG A 4 -62.10 -15.88 12.70
CA ARG A 4 -60.80 -16.42 13.18
C ARG A 4 -60.17 -17.41 12.15
N THR A 5 -58.82 -17.50 12.09
CA THR A 5 -57.95 -18.71 11.79
C THR A 5 -58.15 -19.52 10.49
N THR A 6 -57.20 -20.28 9.92
CA THR A 6 -55.89 -20.93 10.29
C THR A 6 -54.94 -20.88 9.07
N SER A 7 -53.62 -21.15 9.05
CA SER A 7 -52.45 -21.25 9.98
C SER A 7 -51.22 -21.47 9.04
N ALA A 8 -49.96 -21.13 9.35
CA ALA A 8 -48.95 -21.82 10.19
C ALA A 8 -47.57 -21.19 9.85
N SER A 9 -46.47 -21.20 10.63
CA SER A 9 -46.21 -21.39 12.07
C SER A 9 -44.83 -20.75 12.43
N LEU A 10 -44.70 -20.13 13.61
CA LEU A 10 -43.49 -19.47 14.15
C LEU A 10 -42.48 -20.49 14.73
N ALA A 11 -41.15 -20.30 14.80
CA ALA A 11 -40.30 -19.25 15.44
C ALA A 11 -40.28 -19.23 16.99
N ALA A 12 -39.08 -19.27 17.62
CA ALA A 12 -38.84 -18.85 19.02
C ALA A 12 -37.34 -18.71 19.38
N LEU A 13 -37.01 -17.70 20.20
CA LEU A 13 -35.73 -17.51 20.94
C LEU A 13 -35.74 -18.35 22.25
N LEU A 14 -34.59 -18.49 22.96
CA LEU A 14 -34.43 -17.87 24.30
C LEU A 14 -33.01 -17.92 24.93
N VAL A 15 -32.82 -16.93 25.81
CA VAL A 15 -31.72 -16.56 26.73
C VAL A 15 -31.15 -17.69 27.60
N ALA A 16 -29.87 -17.58 27.99
CA ALA A 16 -29.25 -18.37 29.07
C ALA A 16 -28.72 -17.49 30.22
N GLY A 17 -28.88 -17.96 31.47
CA GLY A 17 -28.44 -17.28 32.70
C GLY A 17 -27.67 -18.20 33.65
N LEU A 18 -26.92 -17.59 34.58
CA LEU A 18 -25.98 -18.20 35.54
C LEU A 18 -26.59 -19.30 36.44
N MET A 19 -25.77 -20.27 36.89
CA MET A 19 -25.42 -20.46 38.32
C MET A 19 -24.34 -21.54 38.57
N THR A 20 -23.65 -21.36 39.70
CA THR A 20 -22.50 -22.07 40.28
C THR A 20 -22.69 -23.53 40.71
N GLY A 21 -21.60 -24.31 40.81
CA GLY A 21 -21.53 -25.58 41.57
C GLY A 21 -20.09 -26.11 41.80
N VAL A 22 -19.77 -26.56 43.02
CA VAL A 22 -18.41 -26.92 43.51
C VAL A 22 -18.33 -28.39 43.96
N SER A 23 -17.17 -29.07 43.81
CA SER A 23 -16.55 -30.14 44.66
C SER A 23 -15.48 -30.90 43.86
N VAL A 24 -14.20 -31.17 44.23
CA VAL A 24 -13.43 -31.56 45.45
C VAL A 24 -12.89 -33.02 45.35
N ALA A 25 -11.56 -33.16 45.20
CA ALA A 25 -10.62 -34.25 45.59
C ALA A 25 -10.92 -35.74 45.19
N ALA A 26 -10.01 -36.74 45.25
CA ALA A 26 -8.64 -36.85 45.78
C ALA A 26 -7.79 -38.01 45.13
N THR A 27 -6.45 -37.91 45.23
CA THR A 27 -5.42 -38.96 45.41
C THR A 27 -5.49 -40.37 44.78
N GLY A 28 -4.38 -40.84 44.17
CA GLY A 28 -4.08 -42.28 44.01
C GLY A 28 -2.80 -42.58 43.20
N SER A 29 -1.80 -43.24 43.81
CA SER A 29 -0.51 -43.62 43.19
C SER A 29 -0.51 -45.07 42.69
N GLY A 30 0.22 -45.43 41.63
CA GLY A 30 0.42 -46.85 41.27
C GLY A 30 1.21 -47.14 39.98
N LEU A 31 2.34 -47.82 40.12
CA LEU A 31 3.25 -48.33 39.07
C LEU A 31 2.60 -49.35 38.10
N GLY A 32 3.16 -49.47 36.88
CA GLY A 32 3.42 -50.81 36.30
C GLY A 32 3.22 -51.09 34.81
N VAL A 33 4.34 -51.26 34.09
CA VAL A 33 4.60 -52.28 33.04
C VAL A 33 4.02 -52.08 31.60
N ARG A 34 4.90 -52.39 30.62
CA ARG A 34 4.68 -52.48 29.15
C ARG A 34 3.93 -53.76 28.75
N THR A 35 3.17 -53.69 27.64
CA THR A 35 3.29 -54.61 26.49
C THR A 35 2.71 -53.99 25.20
N GLN A 36 2.96 -54.64 24.06
CA GLN A 36 2.85 -54.10 22.70
C GLN A 36 1.52 -54.38 21.97
N ASP A 37 1.26 -53.52 20.97
CA ASP A 37 0.61 -53.76 19.66
C ASP A 37 -0.72 -54.53 19.57
N THR A 38 -1.78 -53.86 19.08
CA THR A 38 -2.30 -54.10 17.70
C THR A 38 -3.40 -53.13 17.26
N THR A 39 -3.32 -52.72 15.98
CA THR A 39 -4.41 -52.32 15.06
C THR A 39 -5.48 -51.30 15.50
N THR A 40 -5.28 -50.02 15.15
CA THR A 40 -6.38 -49.08 14.89
C THR A 40 -6.79 -49.13 13.40
N VAL A 41 -8.07 -49.36 13.14
CA VAL A 41 -8.69 -49.19 11.81
C VAL A 41 -8.84 -47.70 11.50
N ALA A 42 -8.63 -47.32 10.23
CA ALA A 42 -8.68 -45.94 9.78
C ALA A 42 -10.11 -45.38 9.66
N ALA A 43 -10.25 -44.07 9.88
CA ALA A 43 -11.40 -43.28 9.44
C ALA A 43 -10.91 -42.26 8.37
N PRO A 44 -11.66 -42.04 7.27
CA PRO A 44 -11.15 -41.28 6.12
C PRO A 44 -11.44 -39.77 6.20
N GLY A 45 -10.51 -38.99 5.67
CA GLY A 45 -10.79 -37.82 4.82
C GLY A 45 -11.56 -36.64 5.42
N GLY A 46 -10.84 -35.71 6.06
CA GLY A 46 -11.26 -34.31 6.18
C GLY A 46 -10.17 -33.40 5.63
N SER A 47 -10.35 -32.86 4.43
CA SER A 47 -9.35 -31.99 3.78
C SER A 47 -9.17 -30.70 4.55
N ALA A 48 -8.00 -30.53 5.17
CA ALA A 48 -7.61 -29.25 5.75
C ALA A 48 -7.25 -28.27 4.62
N LEU A 49 -7.96 -27.12 4.59
CA LEU A 49 -7.65 -26.01 3.70
C LEU A 49 -6.18 -25.59 3.86
N GLY A 50 -5.48 -25.47 2.73
CA GLY A 50 -4.04 -25.26 2.70
C GLY A 50 -3.61 -23.95 3.37
N ALA A 51 -2.90 -24.06 4.49
CA ALA A 51 -2.13 -22.94 5.03
C ALA A 51 -0.96 -22.66 4.07
N ARG A 52 -1.17 -21.77 3.08
CA ARG A 52 -0.10 -21.24 2.22
C ARG A 52 1.01 -20.68 3.11
N THR A 53 2.14 -21.36 3.14
CA THR A 53 3.34 -20.91 3.86
C THR A 53 3.84 -19.63 3.22
N ALA A 54 3.72 -18.51 3.94
CA ALA A 54 4.25 -17.22 3.49
C ALA A 54 5.74 -17.36 3.14
N GLY A 55 6.07 -17.15 1.87
CA GLY A 55 7.42 -17.33 1.35
C GLY A 55 8.45 -16.46 2.08
N SER A 56 9.67 -16.98 2.23
CA SER A 56 10.78 -16.27 2.87
C SER A 56 11.35 -15.18 1.98
N ALA A 57 10.61 -14.09 1.81
CA ALA A 57 11.08 -12.93 1.06
C ALA A 57 12.28 -12.25 1.75
N SER A 58 13.29 -11.92 0.94
CA SER A 58 14.57 -11.28 1.28
C SER A 58 14.53 -10.32 2.49
N ALA A 59 15.36 -10.64 3.49
CA ALA A 59 15.54 -9.86 4.72
C ALA A 59 16.80 -8.99 4.67
N THR A 60 16.85 -8.04 3.73
CA THR A 60 17.58 -6.79 3.96
C THR A 60 16.84 -5.98 5.02
N GLY A 61 17.55 -5.14 5.78
CA GLY A 61 16.88 -4.10 6.57
C GLY A 61 16.23 -3.12 5.60
N ARG A 62 14.92 -3.21 5.39
CA ARG A 62 14.19 -2.28 4.52
C ARG A 62 13.99 -0.97 5.28
N TYR A 63 14.39 0.14 4.65
CA TYR A 63 14.23 1.48 5.20
C TYR A 63 13.42 2.35 4.24
N VAL A 64 12.68 3.32 4.76
CA VAL A 64 12.15 4.46 4.00
C VAL A 64 12.69 5.73 4.64
N THR A 65 13.54 6.47 3.92
CA THR A 65 13.92 7.83 4.30
C THR A 65 12.82 8.81 3.92
N LEU A 66 12.27 9.52 4.90
CA LEU A 66 11.24 10.55 4.72
C LEU A 66 11.86 11.87 4.24
N LEU A 67 11.03 12.81 3.79
CA LEU A 67 11.46 14.17 3.42
C LEU A 67 12.21 14.88 4.56
N THR A 68 11.95 14.52 5.82
CA THR A 68 12.63 15.07 7.00
C THR A 68 14.01 14.47 7.31
N GLY A 69 14.54 13.60 6.44
CA GLY A 69 15.79 12.83 6.66
C GLY A 69 15.66 11.68 7.67
N ASP A 70 14.49 11.51 8.29
CA ASP A 70 14.24 10.45 9.27
C ASP A 70 14.07 9.09 8.55
N ARG A 71 14.78 8.05 9.01
CA ARG A 71 14.78 6.71 8.39
C ARG A 71 13.86 5.76 9.15
N VAL A 72 12.76 5.36 8.52
CA VAL A 72 11.78 4.39 9.04
C VAL A 72 12.31 2.97 8.83
N LEU A 73 12.29 2.12 9.86
CA LEU A 73 12.71 0.72 9.81
C LEU A 73 11.51 -0.20 9.60
N LEU A 74 11.62 -1.16 8.68
CA LEU A 74 10.52 -2.06 8.31
C LEU A 74 10.85 -3.53 8.59
N ASP A 75 9.82 -4.34 8.90
CA ASP A 75 9.93 -5.80 8.90
C ASP A 75 9.83 -6.39 7.47
N ALA A 76 9.97 -7.71 7.35
CA ALA A 76 9.89 -8.41 6.06
C ALA A 76 8.52 -8.29 5.35
N ARG A 77 7.47 -7.85 6.05
CA ARG A 77 6.13 -7.57 5.50
C ARG A 77 5.94 -6.07 5.18
N GLY A 78 7.00 -5.27 5.27
CA GLY A 78 6.95 -3.82 5.07
C GLY A 78 6.40 -3.04 6.27
N ARG A 79 6.17 -3.67 7.43
CA ARG A 79 5.54 -2.97 8.56
C ARG A 79 6.56 -2.20 9.38
N VAL A 80 6.18 -1.01 9.84
CA VAL A 80 7.06 -0.14 10.64
C VAL A 80 7.40 -0.78 11.99
N THR A 81 8.70 -0.89 12.28
CA THR A 81 9.25 -1.48 13.51
C THR A 81 10.05 -0.49 14.37
N GLY A 82 10.43 0.66 13.80
CA GLY A 82 11.20 1.70 14.46
C GLY A 82 11.43 2.90 13.56
N VAL A 83 11.94 4.00 14.11
CA VAL A 83 12.36 5.18 13.34
C VAL A 83 13.70 5.68 13.87
N ARG A 84 14.69 5.83 12.99
CA ARG A 84 15.98 6.46 13.30
C ARG A 84 15.91 7.93 12.88
N ARG A 85 15.99 8.84 13.85
CA ARG A 85 15.96 10.28 13.58
C ARG A 85 17.18 10.71 12.75
N ALA A 86 17.01 11.73 11.90
CA ALA A 86 18.13 12.42 11.27
C ALA A 86 18.95 13.21 12.32
N PRO A 87 20.23 13.53 12.05
CA PRO A 87 21.09 14.27 12.97
C PRO A 87 20.46 15.58 13.43
N GLY A 88 20.55 15.90 14.73
CA GLY A 88 19.95 17.10 15.32
C GLY A 88 18.43 17.01 15.56
N ARG A 89 17.73 16.07 14.90
CA ARG A 89 16.28 15.84 15.03
C ARG A 89 15.92 14.83 16.14
N GLU A 90 16.88 14.38 16.95
CA GLU A 90 16.69 13.36 18.00
C GLU A 90 15.73 13.80 19.13
N HIS A 91 15.49 15.10 19.23
CA HIS A 91 14.59 15.73 20.19
C HIS A 91 13.13 15.84 19.69
N VAL A 92 12.90 15.66 18.39
CA VAL A 92 11.57 15.76 17.77
C VAL A 92 10.83 14.43 17.97
N PRO A 93 9.55 14.41 18.35
CA PRO A 93 8.73 13.19 18.37
C PRO A 93 8.35 12.70 16.96
N VAL A 94 8.14 11.39 16.81
CA VAL A 94 7.53 10.79 15.60
C VAL A 94 6.32 9.94 15.99
N SER A 95 5.20 10.11 15.28
CA SER A 95 4.06 9.20 15.30
C SER A 95 4.23 8.12 14.24
N VAL A 96 3.94 6.87 14.60
CA VAL A 96 3.70 5.77 13.66
C VAL A 96 2.28 5.28 13.88
N ARG A 97 1.47 5.26 12.82
CA ARG A 97 0.03 4.98 12.83
C ARG A 97 -0.32 3.88 11.81
N GLY A 98 -1.50 3.29 11.91
CA GLY A 98 -2.04 2.33 10.95
C GLY A 98 -3.52 2.61 10.64
N VAL A 99 -3.87 2.90 9.39
CA VAL A 99 -5.24 3.22 8.94
C VAL A 99 -5.48 2.66 7.54
N GLY A 100 -6.63 2.02 7.30
CA GLY A 100 -6.98 1.44 5.99
C GLY A 100 -6.08 0.28 5.54
N GLY A 101 -5.15 -0.17 6.38
CA GLY A 101 -4.05 -1.06 6.01
C GLY A 101 -2.71 -0.34 5.84
N ASP A 102 -2.73 0.98 5.73
CA ASP A 102 -1.56 1.83 5.46
C ASP A 102 -0.92 2.44 6.70
N GLN A 103 0.38 2.72 6.61
CA GLN A 103 1.19 3.16 7.73
C GLN A 103 1.77 4.55 7.52
N TYR A 104 1.30 5.50 8.33
CA TYR A 104 1.79 6.88 8.31
C TYR A 104 2.85 7.10 9.38
N VAL A 105 3.94 7.76 9.01
CA VAL A 105 5.05 8.10 9.91
C VAL A 105 5.29 9.61 9.90
N VAL A 106 4.68 10.30 10.85
CA VAL A 106 4.59 11.77 10.86
C VAL A 106 5.42 12.36 12.01
N PRO A 107 6.53 13.06 11.71
CA PRO A 107 7.24 13.90 12.68
C PRO A 107 6.38 15.07 13.16
N ALA A 108 6.50 15.44 14.44
CA ALA A 108 5.65 16.47 15.06
C ALA A 108 5.77 17.86 14.42
N ASP A 109 6.93 18.17 13.82
CA ASP A 109 7.20 19.42 13.09
C ASP A 109 6.65 19.42 11.66
N ALA A 110 6.39 18.24 11.06
CA ALA A 110 5.69 18.13 9.79
C ALA A 110 4.16 18.25 9.93
N ALA A 111 3.60 17.75 11.04
CA ALA A 111 2.16 17.74 11.29
C ALA A 111 1.48 19.13 11.15
N ALA A 112 2.18 20.20 11.52
CA ALA A 112 1.69 21.58 11.39
C ALA A 112 1.47 21.98 9.92
N LEU A 113 2.47 21.72 9.07
CA LEU A 113 2.47 22.13 7.66
C LEU A 113 1.52 21.27 6.83
N ILE A 114 1.34 19.99 7.20
CA ILE A 114 0.29 19.13 6.65
C ILE A 114 -1.10 19.69 6.99
N GLY A 115 -1.34 20.03 8.26
CA GLY A 115 -2.62 20.62 8.71
C GLY A 115 -2.92 22.01 8.16
N GLN A 116 -1.91 22.71 7.63
CA GLN A 116 -2.05 23.99 6.91
C GLN A 116 -2.21 23.80 5.39
N GLY A 117 -2.10 22.57 4.88
CA GLY A 117 -2.15 22.27 3.45
C GLY A 117 -0.93 22.73 2.66
N VAL A 118 0.22 22.94 3.33
CA VAL A 118 1.52 23.27 2.73
C VAL A 118 2.27 21.99 2.33
N LEU A 119 2.20 20.95 3.16
CA LEU A 119 2.77 19.62 2.86
C LEU A 119 1.68 18.60 2.57
N ASP A 120 1.91 17.80 1.55
CA ASP A 120 1.14 16.60 1.21
C ASP A 120 1.39 15.47 2.24
N MET A 121 0.31 14.83 2.72
CA MET A 121 0.40 13.69 3.64
C MET A 121 1.06 12.47 2.99
N ARG A 122 1.00 12.30 1.66
CA ARG A 122 1.62 11.19 0.92
C ARG A 122 3.15 11.15 1.08
N LEU A 123 3.79 12.27 1.46
CA LEU A 123 5.21 12.35 1.84
C LEU A 123 5.56 11.57 3.12
N PHE A 124 4.53 11.20 3.90
CA PHE A 124 4.64 10.53 5.20
C PHE A 124 3.86 9.20 5.26
N ASP A 125 3.19 8.81 4.17
CA ASP A 125 2.64 7.47 3.99
C ASP A 125 3.74 6.48 3.59
N VAL A 126 4.21 5.69 4.57
CA VAL A 126 5.26 4.70 4.34
C VAL A 126 4.75 3.54 3.49
N SER A 127 3.47 3.18 3.58
CA SER A 127 2.89 2.13 2.73
C SER A 127 2.81 2.58 1.27
N GLY A 128 2.29 3.79 1.01
CA GLY A 128 2.27 4.41 -0.32
C GLY A 128 3.67 4.61 -0.91
N LEU A 129 4.64 5.09 -0.12
CA LEU A 129 6.04 5.22 -0.55
C LEU A 129 6.65 3.85 -0.90
N ILE A 130 6.32 2.77 -0.17
CA ILE A 130 6.72 1.41 -0.54
C ILE A 130 6.02 0.97 -1.83
N ARG A 131 4.71 1.19 -2.00
CA ARG A 131 3.99 0.84 -3.25
C ARG A 131 4.60 1.55 -4.46
N ALA A 132 4.90 2.85 -4.34
CA ALA A 132 5.52 3.68 -5.38
C ALA A 132 7.00 3.33 -5.69
N GLY A 133 7.64 2.47 -4.89
CA GLY A 133 9.05 2.11 -5.07
C GLY A 133 10.05 3.15 -4.55
N TYR A 134 9.62 3.99 -3.60
CA TYR A 134 10.43 5.06 -3.00
C TYR A 134 11.04 4.67 -1.64
N ASP A 135 11.18 3.37 -1.34
CA ASP A 135 12.01 2.89 -0.24
C ASP A 135 13.52 2.91 -0.61
N ASP A 136 14.38 2.85 0.40
CA ASP A 136 15.83 3.00 0.26
C ASP A 136 16.49 1.84 -0.50
N THR A 137 15.86 0.65 -0.57
CA THR A 137 16.42 -0.51 -1.28
C THR A 137 16.19 -0.44 -2.80
N ARG A 138 15.14 0.27 -3.24
CA ARG A 138 14.84 0.51 -4.66
C ARG A 138 15.29 1.88 -5.16
N ARG A 139 15.33 2.92 -4.31
CA ARG A 139 15.60 4.29 -4.77
C ARG A 139 16.31 5.16 -3.73
N GLY A 140 17.44 5.76 -4.13
CA GLY A 140 18.21 6.73 -3.34
C GLY A 140 17.73 8.18 -3.42
N THR A 141 16.59 8.45 -4.05
CA THR A 141 16.03 9.80 -4.23
C THR A 141 14.53 9.84 -3.91
N LEU A 142 14.03 10.99 -3.49
CA LEU A 142 12.62 11.30 -3.28
C LEU A 142 12.16 12.34 -4.31
N PRO A 143 11.13 12.09 -5.12
CA PRO A 143 10.63 13.06 -6.10
C PRO A 143 9.51 13.92 -5.50
N LEU A 144 9.55 15.23 -5.75
CA LEU A 144 8.61 16.23 -5.23
C LEU A 144 8.01 17.06 -6.36
N ILE A 145 6.84 17.67 -6.12
CA ILE A 145 6.37 18.84 -6.85
C ILE A 145 6.33 20.01 -5.86
N VAL A 146 6.99 21.13 -6.19
CA VAL A 146 7.02 22.34 -5.35
C VAL A 146 6.42 23.50 -6.13
N SER A 147 5.41 24.15 -5.56
CA SER A 147 4.78 25.36 -6.11
C SER A 147 5.14 26.60 -5.31
N TYR A 148 5.23 27.73 -6.02
CA TYR A 148 5.82 28.96 -5.50
C TYR A 148 4.88 30.16 -5.59
N GLU A 149 4.94 31.02 -4.59
CA GLU A 149 4.19 32.27 -4.53
C GLU A 149 4.73 33.36 -5.48
N GLY A 150 3.97 34.44 -5.64
CA GLY A 150 4.40 35.62 -6.39
C GLY A 150 4.44 35.43 -7.92
N LYS A 151 5.24 36.28 -8.59
CA LYS A 151 5.39 36.31 -10.06
C LYS A 151 6.56 35.45 -10.53
N SER A 152 6.59 35.07 -11.80
CA SER A 152 7.57 34.11 -12.36
C SER A 152 9.05 34.41 -12.09
N ALA A 153 9.43 35.69 -11.91
CA ALA A 153 10.80 36.05 -11.52
C ALA A 153 11.12 35.72 -10.05
N GLN A 154 10.15 35.90 -9.14
CA GLN A 154 10.25 35.53 -7.73
C GLN A 154 10.29 34.01 -7.59
N ARG A 155 9.35 33.30 -8.23
CA ARG A 155 9.29 31.82 -8.25
C ARG A 155 10.62 31.18 -8.64
N ARG A 156 11.24 31.65 -9.73
CA ARG A 156 12.56 31.18 -10.17
C ARG A 156 13.69 31.52 -9.18
N SER A 157 13.57 32.58 -8.41
CA SER A 157 14.53 32.93 -7.36
C SER A 157 14.42 31.97 -6.18
N THR A 158 13.20 31.76 -5.66
CA THR A 158 12.90 30.80 -4.59
C THR A 158 13.31 29.38 -4.97
N GLN A 159 12.93 28.91 -6.16
CA GLN A 159 13.36 27.61 -6.70
C GLN A 159 14.89 27.47 -6.74
N LYS A 160 15.61 28.50 -7.20
CA LYS A 160 17.07 28.45 -7.31
C LYS A 160 17.75 28.39 -5.94
N SER A 161 17.16 29.03 -4.93
CA SER A 161 17.61 28.96 -3.52
C SER A 161 17.50 27.51 -3.01
N LEU A 162 16.28 26.98 -2.94
CA LEU A 162 15.94 25.64 -2.46
C LEU A 162 16.74 24.51 -3.11
N VAL A 163 16.98 24.62 -4.42
CA VAL A 163 17.66 23.57 -5.19
C VAL A 163 19.17 23.57 -4.94
N ALA A 164 19.77 24.74 -4.65
CA ALA A 164 21.20 24.87 -4.40
C ALA A 164 21.60 24.34 -3.01
N ASP A 165 20.75 24.54 -2.00
CA ASP A 165 21.08 24.22 -0.61
C ASP A 165 21.05 22.71 -0.30
N ALA A 166 20.34 21.91 -1.10
CA ALA A 166 20.10 20.48 -0.85
C ALA A 166 20.57 19.50 -1.96
N ASP A 167 21.45 19.96 -2.86
CA ASP A 167 21.92 19.22 -4.06
C ASP A 167 20.75 18.59 -4.87
N ALA A 168 19.62 19.29 -4.92
CA ALA A 168 18.44 18.80 -5.60
C ALA A 168 18.54 19.06 -7.11
N THR A 169 17.68 18.40 -7.89
CA THR A 169 17.64 18.59 -9.35
C THR A 169 16.23 18.89 -9.82
N VAL A 170 16.04 20.03 -10.49
CA VAL A 170 14.81 20.33 -11.23
C VAL A 170 14.72 19.39 -12.43
N ARG A 171 13.70 18.53 -12.47
CA ARG A 171 13.43 17.63 -13.61
C ARG A 171 12.62 18.31 -14.70
N ARG A 172 11.67 19.18 -14.34
CA ARG A 172 10.81 19.93 -15.27
C ARG A 172 10.10 21.08 -14.55
N GLU A 173 9.89 22.17 -15.29
CA GLU A 173 8.96 23.23 -14.92
C GLU A 173 7.51 22.76 -15.16
N LEU A 174 6.58 23.15 -14.29
CA LEU A 174 5.16 22.83 -14.35
C LEU A 174 4.33 24.13 -14.20
N PRO A 175 4.27 25.00 -15.22
CA PRO A 175 3.64 26.31 -15.15
C PRO A 175 2.15 26.30 -14.76
N SER A 176 1.39 25.25 -15.10
CA SER A 176 -0.03 25.10 -14.76
C SER A 176 -0.29 25.11 -13.24
N VAL A 177 0.61 24.51 -12.45
CA VAL A 177 0.57 24.52 -10.98
C VAL A 177 1.46 25.60 -10.36
N ALA A 178 2.02 26.52 -11.16
CA ALA A 178 2.97 27.54 -10.69
C ALA A 178 4.25 26.98 -10.02
N GLY A 179 4.68 25.78 -10.41
CA GLY A 179 5.72 25.03 -9.72
C GLY A 179 6.70 24.30 -10.64
N ALA A 180 7.46 23.38 -10.05
CA ALA A 180 8.38 22.50 -10.75
C ALA A 180 8.46 21.13 -10.07
N ALA A 181 8.73 20.08 -10.85
CA ALA A 181 9.05 18.77 -10.30
C ALA A 181 10.55 18.67 -10.01
N ILE A 182 10.87 18.30 -8.78
CA ILE A 182 12.23 18.25 -8.24
C ILE A 182 12.55 16.79 -7.86
N THR A 183 13.83 16.44 -7.90
CA THR A 183 14.37 15.20 -7.33
C THR A 183 15.33 15.58 -6.21
N VAL A 184 15.11 15.02 -5.01
CA VAL A 184 15.93 15.25 -3.83
C VAL A 184 16.75 13.99 -3.54
N PRO A 185 18.10 14.05 -3.41
CA PRO A 185 18.88 12.95 -2.88
C PRO A 185 18.46 12.65 -1.43
N LYS A 186 18.16 11.39 -1.10
CA LYS A 186 17.79 11.01 0.28
C LYS A 186 18.89 11.28 1.30
N ALA A 187 20.14 11.40 0.85
CA ALA A 187 21.30 11.75 1.65
C ALA A 187 21.36 13.24 2.06
N GLY A 188 20.55 14.12 1.42
CA GLY A 188 20.39 15.54 1.76
C GLY A 188 18.91 15.91 1.98
N ALA A 189 18.10 14.95 2.41
CA ALA A 189 16.68 15.19 2.68
C ALA A 189 16.49 16.13 3.88
N ASP A 190 17.36 16.05 4.90
CA ASP A 190 17.40 16.97 6.04
C ASP A 190 17.83 18.40 5.68
N ASP A 191 18.68 18.58 4.66
CA ASP A 191 19.00 19.90 4.11
C ASP A 191 17.80 20.48 3.33
N MET A 192 17.15 19.68 2.47
CA MET A 192 15.91 20.06 1.79
C MET A 192 14.78 20.38 2.77
N TRP A 193 14.66 19.65 3.88
CA TRP A 193 13.70 19.93 4.93
C TRP A 193 13.90 21.31 5.55
N GLN A 194 15.15 21.68 5.87
CA GLN A 194 15.48 23.03 6.36
C GLN A 194 15.12 24.09 5.31
N ALA A 195 15.58 23.92 4.07
CA ALA A 195 15.30 24.85 2.98
C ALA A 195 13.80 25.09 2.78
N LEU A 196 12.98 24.04 2.72
CA LEU A 196 11.52 24.13 2.55
C LEU A 196 10.77 24.73 3.75
N THR A 197 11.36 24.72 4.95
CA THR A 197 10.71 25.21 6.17
C THR A 197 11.19 26.59 6.61
N GLU A 198 12.32 27.08 6.08
CA GLU A 198 12.87 28.42 6.37
C GLU A 198 12.71 29.42 5.21
N GLU A 199 12.69 28.97 3.95
CA GLU A 199 12.58 29.83 2.76
C GLU A 199 11.17 30.45 2.59
N GLN A 200 11.11 31.74 2.21
CA GLN A 200 9.83 32.42 2.00
C GLN A 200 9.34 32.27 0.55
N GLY A 201 8.04 32.01 0.41
CA GLY A 201 7.37 31.91 -0.90
C GLY A 201 7.24 30.49 -1.47
N VAL A 202 7.49 29.44 -0.66
CA VAL A 202 6.96 28.10 -0.93
C VAL A 202 5.47 28.11 -0.63
N ALA A 203 4.64 27.77 -1.62
CA ALA A 203 3.18 27.71 -1.47
C ALA A 203 2.71 26.30 -1.07
N ARG A 204 3.23 25.27 -1.75
CA ARG A 204 2.92 23.85 -1.49
C ARG A 204 4.08 22.93 -1.91
N VAL A 205 4.17 21.80 -1.24
CA VAL A 205 5.05 20.68 -1.55
C VAL A 205 4.23 19.40 -1.57
N TRP A 206 4.12 18.78 -2.74
CA TRP A 206 3.55 17.45 -2.90
C TRP A 206 4.63 16.39 -3.08
N LEU A 207 4.28 15.14 -2.77
CA LEU A 207 4.97 14.01 -3.39
C LEU A 207 4.71 14.09 -4.90
N ASP A 208 5.72 13.84 -5.74
CA ASP A 208 5.46 13.48 -7.14
C ASP A 208 5.01 12.01 -7.12
N GLY A 209 3.70 11.81 -6.90
CA GLY A 209 3.05 10.51 -6.72
C GLY A 209 3.05 9.69 -8.00
N ARG A 210 2.43 8.50 -7.95
CA ARG A 210 2.35 7.59 -9.10
C ARG A 210 0.93 7.33 -9.54
N PHE A 211 0.68 7.62 -10.83
CA PHE A 211 -0.46 7.12 -11.57
C PHE A 211 -0.23 5.70 -12.06
N LYS A 212 -1.31 4.97 -12.28
CA LYS A 212 -1.29 3.72 -13.06
C LYS A 212 -2.35 3.76 -14.16
N ALA A 213 -2.13 3.00 -15.22
CA ALA A 213 -3.25 2.44 -15.97
C ALA A 213 -3.99 1.46 -15.02
N PRO A 214 -5.30 1.60 -14.79
CA PRO A 214 -6.09 0.62 -14.07
C PRO A 214 -6.04 -0.72 -14.83
N ALA A 215 -5.17 -1.63 -14.40
CA ALA A 215 -4.97 -2.91 -15.05
C ALA A 215 -6.01 -3.96 -14.59
N ASP A 216 -6.28 -4.94 -15.45
CA ASP A 216 -7.12 -6.13 -15.17
C ASP A 216 -6.47 -7.11 -14.14
N GLU A 217 -5.76 -6.60 -13.12
CA GLU A 217 -5.14 -7.42 -12.08
C GLU A 217 -6.18 -7.88 -11.05
N ASP A 218 -6.71 -9.08 -11.31
CA ASP A 218 -7.47 -9.97 -10.43
C ASP A 218 -8.79 -9.47 -9.80
N GLY A 219 -9.13 -8.19 -9.88
CA GLY A 219 -10.41 -7.63 -9.42
C GLY A 219 -11.50 -7.52 -10.50
N ALA A 220 -11.15 -7.16 -11.74
CA ALA A 220 -12.10 -6.88 -12.83
C ALA A 220 -12.70 -8.13 -13.51
N LYS A 221 -12.33 -9.34 -13.06
CA LYS A 221 -12.97 -10.58 -13.51
C LYS A 221 -14.41 -10.58 -13.01
N SER A 222 -15.35 -10.37 -13.93
CA SER A 222 -16.78 -10.49 -13.67
C SER A 222 -17.04 -11.73 -12.81
N GLY A 223 -17.73 -11.53 -11.68
CA GLY A 223 -18.00 -12.61 -10.75
C GLY A 223 -18.65 -13.77 -11.50
N LYS A 224 -18.03 -14.96 -11.46
CA LYS A 224 -18.63 -16.17 -12.01
C LYS A 224 -19.92 -16.43 -11.25
N ALA A 225 -21.03 -15.93 -11.77
CA ALA A 225 -22.34 -16.38 -11.40
C ALA A 225 -22.39 -17.89 -11.72
N ASP A 226 -22.51 -18.71 -10.69
CA ASP A 226 -22.50 -20.17 -10.81
C ASP A 226 -23.60 -20.63 -11.77
N GLY A 227 -23.20 -20.98 -13.00
CA GLY A 227 -24.14 -21.22 -14.09
C GLY A 227 -23.43 -21.45 -15.42
N GLU A 228 -23.01 -22.69 -15.66
CA GLU A 228 -22.60 -23.15 -17.00
C GLU A 228 -23.79 -23.11 -17.98
N ALA A 229 -24.00 -21.96 -18.62
CA ALA A 229 -24.91 -21.80 -19.75
C ALA A 229 -24.37 -20.70 -20.69
N GLY A 230 -23.77 -21.12 -21.80
CA GLY A 230 -22.98 -20.28 -22.70
C GLY A 230 -23.63 -18.95 -23.09
N ARG A 231 -23.26 -17.88 -22.37
CA ARG A 231 -23.30 -16.51 -22.89
C ARG A 231 -22.27 -16.43 -24.00
N LYS A 232 -22.73 -16.51 -25.25
CA LYS A 232 -21.95 -16.02 -26.39
C LYS A 232 -21.55 -14.57 -26.11
N ALA A 233 -20.37 -14.16 -26.55
CA ALA A 233 -20.07 -12.74 -26.70
C ALA A 233 -21.23 -12.11 -27.48
N GLY A 234 -21.95 -11.18 -26.85
CA GLY A 234 -23.23 -10.70 -27.36
C GLY A 234 -23.08 -10.08 -28.73
N ASP A 235 -24.05 -10.30 -29.62
CA ASP A 235 -24.03 -9.83 -31.02
C ASP A 235 -24.18 -8.29 -31.17
N ALA A 236 -23.77 -7.51 -30.16
CA ALA A 236 -23.57 -6.07 -30.23
C ALA A 236 -22.26 -5.77 -30.99
N ALA A 237 -22.40 -5.45 -32.28
CA ALA A 237 -21.26 -5.22 -33.15
C ALA A 237 -20.37 -4.04 -32.69
N GLY A 238 -19.15 -4.34 -32.25
CA GLY A 238 -18.04 -3.38 -32.21
C GLY A 238 -17.90 -2.57 -30.92
N GLY A 239 -17.62 -3.24 -29.79
CA GLY A 239 -16.96 -2.62 -28.63
C GLY A 239 -17.62 -1.37 -28.06
N GLY A 240 -18.96 -1.36 -27.89
CA GLY A 240 -19.70 -0.25 -27.26
C GLY A 240 -20.02 0.95 -28.15
N VAL A 241 -19.35 1.11 -29.29
CA VAL A 241 -19.48 2.30 -30.17
C VAL A 241 -20.90 2.48 -30.73
N ALA A 242 -21.59 1.38 -31.04
CA ALA A 242 -22.98 1.41 -31.48
C ALA A 242 -23.97 1.74 -30.34
N GLN A 243 -23.68 1.30 -29.11
CA GLN A 243 -24.54 1.47 -27.92
C GLN A 243 -24.73 2.95 -27.54
N ILE A 244 -23.73 3.79 -27.82
CA ILE A 244 -23.78 5.24 -27.62
C ILE A 244 -24.28 6.04 -28.85
N GLY A 245 -24.67 5.37 -29.95
CA GLY A 245 -25.22 6.06 -31.13
C GLY A 245 -24.21 6.72 -32.09
N ALA A 246 -22.90 6.45 -31.94
CA ALA A 246 -21.88 7.05 -32.83
C ALA A 246 -22.09 6.80 -34.34
N PRO A 247 -22.64 5.66 -34.82
CA PRO A 247 -22.92 5.47 -36.25
C PRO A 247 -23.90 6.49 -36.85
N ALA A 248 -24.82 7.05 -36.05
CA ALA A 248 -25.73 8.10 -36.52
C ALA A 248 -24.98 9.43 -36.72
N ALA A 249 -24.00 9.74 -35.87
CA ALA A 249 -23.11 10.90 -36.05
C ALA A 249 -22.33 10.81 -37.37
N TRP A 250 -21.77 9.63 -37.69
CA TRP A 250 -21.05 9.41 -38.95
C TRP A 250 -21.96 9.56 -40.16
N ALA A 251 -23.20 9.05 -40.08
CA ALA A 251 -24.20 9.22 -41.13
C ALA A 251 -24.60 10.70 -41.34
N ALA A 252 -24.58 11.51 -40.28
CA ALA A 252 -24.75 12.97 -40.32
C ALA A 252 -23.47 13.74 -40.75
N GLY A 253 -22.36 13.05 -41.05
CA GLY A 253 -21.10 13.64 -41.50
C GLY A 253 -20.15 14.08 -40.39
N TYR A 254 -20.41 13.70 -39.13
CA TYR A 254 -19.58 14.02 -37.97
C TYR A 254 -18.84 12.77 -37.46
N ASP A 255 -17.53 12.76 -37.63
CA ASP A 255 -16.60 11.65 -37.32
C ASP A 255 -15.37 12.12 -36.51
N GLY A 256 -15.37 13.36 -36.01
CA GLY A 256 -14.25 14.02 -35.33
C GLY A 256 -13.26 14.74 -36.25
N LYS A 257 -13.49 14.75 -37.57
CA LYS A 257 -12.55 15.34 -38.55
C LYS A 257 -12.17 16.78 -38.25
N GLY A 258 -10.86 17.02 -38.17
CA GLY A 258 -10.27 18.33 -37.90
C GLY A 258 -10.06 18.64 -36.42
N VAL A 259 -10.57 17.81 -35.50
CA VAL A 259 -10.36 17.96 -34.07
C VAL A 259 -9.11 17.22 -33.63
N LYS A 260 -8.27 17.87 -32.81
CA LYS A 260 -7.14 17.25 -32.13
C LYS A 260 -7.56 16.71 -30.77
N VAL A 261 -7.26 15.45 -30.50
CA VAL A 261 -7.50 14.79 -29.21
C VAL A 261 -6.19 14.23 -28.70
N ALA A 262 -5.81 14.57 -27.48
CA ALA A 262 -4.64 13.98 -26.84
C ALA A 262 -5.04 12.71 -26.09
N VAL A 263 -4.22 11.66 -26.19
CA VAL A 263 -4.33 10.43 -25.41
C VAL A 263 -3.12 10.39 -24.48
N LEU A 264 -3.36 10.50 -23.19
CA LEU A 264 -2.32 10.51 -22.15
C LEU A 264 -2.30 9.14 -21.50
N ASP A 265 -1.35 8.27 -21.90
CA ASP A 265 -1.41 6.84 -21.60
C ASP A 265 -0.02 6.15 -21.68
N THR A 266 0.02 4.83 -21.92
CA THR A 266 1.23 3.98 -22.06
C THR A 266 1.99 4.16 -23.38
N GLY A 267 1.53 5.04 -24.27
CA GLY A 267 2.02 5.20 -25.64
C GLY A 267 1.01 4.66 -26.66
N ILE A 268 1.34 4.73 -27.95
CA ILE A 268 0.49 4.20 -29.02
C ILE A 268 1.33 3.45 -30.06
N ASP A 269 0.91 2.23 -30.41
CA ASP A 269 1.41 1.53 -31.60
C ASP A 269 0.96 2.25 -32.87
N THR A 270 1.82 3.15 -33.36
CA THR A 270 1.61 3.90 -34.60
C THR A 270 1.71 3.04 -35.87
N THR A 271 2.08 1.76 -35.76
CA THR A 271 2.14 0.83 -36.91
C THR A 271 0.84 0.06 -37.11
N HIS A 272 -0.02 -0.01 -36.09
CA HIS A 272 -1.32 -0.67 -36.18
C HIS A 272 -2.19 -0.02 -37.30
N PRO A 273 -2.75 -0.80 -38.25
CA PRO A 273 -3.46 -0.25 -39.43
C PRO A 273 -4.58 0.73 -39.09
N ASP A 274 -5.28 0.49 -37.97
CA ASP A 274 -6.39 1.33 -37.54
C ASP A 274 -5.97 2.74 -37.09
N LEU A 275 -4.71 2.90 -36.63
CA LEU A 275 -4.20 4.10 -35.96
C LEU A 275 -3.09 4.84 -36.72
N ALA A 276 -2.39 4.17 -37.64
CA ALA A 276 -1.28 4.73 -38.41
C ALA A 276 -1.63 6.04 -39.17
N ALA A 277 -2.90 6.20 -39.55
CA ALA A 277 -3.40 7.43 -40.17
C ALA A 277 -3.89 8.48 -39.16
N ALA A 278 -4.24 8.10 -37.93
CA ALA A 278 -4.85 8.98 -36.92
C ALA A 278 -3.81 9.77 -36.10
N VAL A 279 -2.70 9.14 -35.70
CA VAL A 279 -1.66 9.77 -34.87
C VAL A 279 -0.90 10.83 -35.68
N LYS A 280 -0.84 12.07 -35.17
CA LYS A 280 -0.21 13.22 -35.84
C LYS A 280 1.02 13.77 -35.14
N ALA A 281 1.16 13.52 -33.85
CA ALA A 281 2.35 13.84 -33.07
C ALA A 281 2.43 12.89 -31.87
N SER A 282 3.65 12.49 -31.52
CA SER A 282 3.94 11.65 -30.36
C SER A 282 4.99 12.32 -29.49
N LYS A 283 4.85 12.25 -28.16
CA LYS A 283 5.89 12.67 -27.22
C LYS A 283 5.82 11.86 -25.92
N ASN A 284 6.98 11.38 -25.47
CA ASN A 284 7.14 10.69 -24.19
C ASN A 284 7.58 11.67 -23.08
N PHE A 285 6.97 11.53 -21.90
CA PHE A 285 7.21 12.31 -20.68
C PHE A 285 7.71 11.46 -19.49
N THR A 286 7.90 10.16 -19.71
CA THR A 286 8.41 9.15 -18.77
C THR A 286 9.93 9.07 -18.81
N GLY A 287 10.51 8.03 -18.19
CA GLY A 287 11.93 7.68 -18.29
C GLY A 287 12.27 6.61 -19.33
N THR A 288 11.29 6.02 -20.04
CA THR A 288 11.54 4.94 -21.01
C THR A 288 11.81 5.46 -22.42
N ALA A 289 12.19 4.57 -23.34
CA ALA A 289 12.61 4.92 -24.69
C ALA A 289 11.44 4.94 -25.69
N GLY A 290 11.45 5.88 -26.62
CA GLY A 290 10.43 5.96 -27.69
C GLY A 290 9.05 6.41 -27.19
N THR A 291 8.04 6.26 -28.04
CA THR A 291 6.62 6.54 -27.72
C THR A 291 5.71 5.33 -28.00
N ASP A 292 6.31 4.19 -28.34
CA ASP A 292 5.61 2.96 -28.66
C ASP A 292 4.92 2.36 -27.42
N ASP A 293 3.87 1.57 -27.65
CA ASP A 293 3.06 1.01 -26.59
C ASP A 293 3.52 -0.40 -26.20
N MET A 294 4.43 -0.44 -25.23
CA MET A 294 4.97 -1.68 -24.67
C MET A 294 3.99 -2.42 -23.74
N VAL A 295 2.80 -1.85 -23.47
CA VAL A 295 1.81 -2.38 -22.52
C VAL A 295 0.54 -2.84 -23.26
N GLY A 296 0.05 -2.03 -24.19
CA GLY A 296 -1.14 -2.27 -25.02
C GLY A 296 -2.37 -1.44 -24.63
N HIS A 297 -2.35 -0.78 -23.46
CA HIS A 297 -3.48 -0.02 -22.93
C HIS A 297 -3.76 1.24 -23.75
N GLY A 298 -2.75 2.08 -23.98
CA GLY A 298 -2.90 3.33 -24.74
C GLY A 298 -3.31 3.12 -26.20
N THR A 299 -2.87 2.03 -26.83
CA THR A 299 -3.30 1.63 -28.18
C THR A 299 -4.77 1.24 -28.22
N HIS A 300 -5.23 0.45 -27.24
CA HIS A 300 -6.63 0.06 -27.10
C HIS A 300 -7.54 1.27 -26.86
N VAL A 301 -7.13 2.16 -25.94
CA VAL A 301 -7.80 3.44 -25.65
C VAL A 301 -7.88 4.33 -26.89
N ALA A 302 -6.76 4.53 -27.59
CA ALA A 302 -6.70 5.35 -28.79
C ALA A 302 -7.53 4.79 -29.95
N ALA A 303 -7.56 3.47 -30.14
CA ALA A 303 -8.39 2.84 -31.17
C ALA A 303 -9.88 2.88 -30.84
N THR A 304 -10.25 2.77 -29.56
CA THR A 304 -11.64 2.96 -29.11
C THR A 304 -12.11 4.40 -29.39
N LEU A 305 -11.20 5.37 -29.28
CA LEU A 305 -11.46 6.77 -29.59
C LEU A 305 -11.51 7.06 -31.10
N ALA A 306 -10.47 6.73 -31.86
CA ALA A 306 -10.27 7.18 -33.23
C ALA A 306 -9.75 6.10 -34.21
N GLY A 307 -9.80 4.82 -33.82
CA GLY A 307 -9.41 3.71 -34.69
C GLY A 307 -10.30 3.64 -35.93
N SER A 308 -9.70 3.59 -37.11
CA SER A 308 -10.46 3.55 -38.37
C SER A 308 -11.19 2.21 -38.62
N GLY A 309 -10.84 1.16 -37.88
CA GLY A 309 -11.34 -0.21 -38.08
C GLY A 309 -10.77 -0.89 -39.33
N ALA A 310 -9.73 -0.35 -39.96
CA ALA A 310 -9.20 -0.80 -41.25
C ALA A 310 -8.86 -2.31 -41.28
N GLN A 311 -8.21 -2.86 -40.25
CA GLN A 311 -7.84 -4.28 -40.20
C GLN A 311 -9.06 -5.21 -40.08
N SER A 312 -10.15 -4.74 -39.46
CA SER A 312 -11.40 -5.48 -39.30
C SER A 312 -12.48 -5.14 -40.34
N GLY A 313 -12.14 -4.43 -41.42
CA GLY A 313 -13.10 -4.01 -42.44
C GLY A 313 -14.16 -3.01 -41.93
N GLY A 314 -13.85 -2.29 -40.84
CA GLY A 314 -14.71 -1.32 -40.18
C GLY A 314 -15.52 -1.85 -39.00
N ARG A 315 -15.36 -3.12 -38.61
CA ARG A 315 -16.12 -3.76 -37.51
C ARG A 315 -15.77 -3.20 -36.12
N TYR A 316 -14.49 -2.94 -35.87
CA TYR A 316 -13.99 -2.38 -34.61
C TYR A 316 -13.50 -0.94 -34.80
N LYS A 317 -14.36 -0.12 -35.41
CA LYS A 317 -14.13 1.31 -35.65
C LYS A 317 -14.44 2.10 -34.37
N GLY A 318 -13.50 2.92 -33.93
CA GLY A 318 -13.65 3.82 -32.78
C GLY A 318 -14.67 4.94 -33.01
N VAL A 319 -15.04 5.63 -31.94
CA VAL A 319 -16.15 6.61 -31.93
C VAL A 319 -15.95 7.77 -32.91
N ALA A 320 -14.74 8.33 -32.99
CA ALA A 320 -14.39 9.51 -33.78
C ALA A 320 -13.21 9.22 -34.74
N PRO A 321 -13.41 8.38 -35.78
CA PRO A 321 -12.35 7.86 -36.65
C PRO A 321 -11.68 8.91 -37.56
N GLY A 322 -12.25 10.12 -37.65
CA GLY A 322 -11.67 11.27 -38.34
C GLY A 322 -10.78 12.16 -37.46
N ALA A 323 -10.76 11.94 -36.14
CA ALA A 323 -9.99 12.75 -35.20
C ALA A 323 -8.47 12.59 -35.36
N ALA A 324 -7.73 13.66 -35.08
CA ALA A 324 -6.28 13.66 -35.05
C ALA A 324 -5.77 13.35 -33.64
N ILE A 325 -5.06 12.23 -33.47
CA ILE A 325 -4.53 11.82 -32.17
C ILE A 325 -3.17 12.49 -31.90
N LEU A 326 -3.02 13.00 -30.68
CA LEU A 326 -1.74 13.42 -30.10
C LEU A 326 -1.38 12.40 -29.00
N ASP A 327 -0.37 11.59 -29.28
CA ASP A 327 0.15 10.56 -28.38
C ASP A 327 1.04 11.22 -27.32
N ALA A 328 0.60 11.19 -26.07
CA ALA A 328 1.34 11.67 -24.91
C ALA A 328 1.61 10.49 -23.97
N LYS A 329 2.71 9.75 -24.22
CA LYS A 329 3.16 8.70 -23.31
C LYS A 329 3.56 9.30 -21.96
N VAL A 330 2.69 9.15 -20.96
CA VAL A 330 2.87 9.63 -19.57
C VAL A 330 2.97 8.49 -18.57
N LEU A 331 2.58 7.28 -18.99
CA LEU A 331 2.80 6.00 -18.30
C LEU A 331 3.95 5.24 -18.98
N ASP A 332 4.84 4.68 -18.18
CA ASP A 332 6.03 3.96 -18.65
C ASP A 332 5.70 2.54 -19.14
N ASP A 333 6.73 1.77 -19.45
CA ASP A 333 6.60 0.44 -20.06
C ASP A 333 6.13 -0.64 -19.05
N SER A 334 5.89 -0.24 -17.79
CA SER A 334 5.21 -1.03 -16.75
C SER A 334 3.79 -0.54 -16.45
N GLY A 335 3.29 0.46 -17.19
CA GLY A 335 1.96 1.04 -16.96
C GLY A 335 1.91 2.09 -15.85
N GLU A 336 3.06 2.52 -15.31
CA GLU A 336 3.14 3.49 -14.21
C GLU A 336 3.59 4.89 -14.67
N GLY A 337 2.94 5.93 -14.17
CA GLY A 337 3.30 7.33 -14.41
C GLY A 337 3.68 8.07 -13.15
N SER A 338 3.85 9.38 -13.27
CA SER A 338 4.07 10.31 -12.15
C SER A 338 3.13 11.51 -12.27
N ASP A 339 2.75 12.14 -11.16
CA ASP A 339 1.98 13.40 -11.17
C ASP A 339 2.58 14.38 -12.22
N SER A 340 3.89 14.55 -12.20
CA SER A 340 4.65 15.43 -13.09
C SER A 340 4.78 14.95 -14.55
N SER A 341 4.55 13.66 -14.87
CA SER A 341 4.42 13.21 -16.27
C SER A 341 3.04 13.48 -16.83
N VAL A 342 1.98 13.27 -16.05
CA VAL A 342 0.61 13.61 -16.45
C VAL A 342 0.46 15.12 -16.68
N ILE A 343 0.93 15.96 -15.74
CA ILE A 343 0.86 17.43 -15.88
C ILE A 343 1.62 17.92 -17.12
N ALA A 344 2.86 17.45 -17.33
CA ALA A 344 3.65 17.86 -18.50
C ALA A 344 3.05 17.38 -19.84
N GLY A 345 2.38 16.22 -19.84
CA GLY A 345 1.60 15.74 -20.98
C GLY A 345 0.39 16.62 -21.27
N LEU A 346 -0.35 17.01 -20.23
CA LEU A 346 -1.51 17.92 -20.33
C LEU A 346 -1.09 19.31 -20.87
N GLU A 347 -0.01 19.88 -20.33
CA GLU A 347 0.53 21.17 -20.77
C GLU A 347 1.00 21.13 -22.24
N TRP A 348 1.63 20.03 -22.66
CA TRP A 348 2.02 19.85 -24.06
C TRP A 348 0.81 19.66 -24.98
N ALA A 349 -0.17 18.85 -24.59
CA ALA A 349 -1.41 18.66 -25.34
C ALA A 349 -2.13 19.99 -25.57
N ALA A 350 -2.29 20.77 -24.51
CA ALA A 350 -2.82 22.14 -24.57
C ALA A 350 -1.98 23.03 -25.51
N GLY A 351 -0.65 22.99 -25.40
CA GLY A 351 0.28 23.72 -26.29
C GLY A 351 0.26 23.28 -27.75
N GLN A 352 -0.16 22.05 -28.05
CA GLN A 352 -0.42 21.55 -29.42
C GLN A 352 -1.81 21.94 -29.95
N GLY A 353 -2.65 22.56 -29.13
CA GLY A 353 -4.04 22.89 -29.48
C GLY A 353 -4.96 21.67 -29.46
N ALA A 354 -4.75 20.72 -28.54
CA ALA A 354 -5.73 19.69 -28.24
C ALA A 354 -7.05 20.33 -27.78
N LYS A 355 -8.18 19.86 -28.32
CA LYS A 355 -9.51 20.28 -27.86
C LYS A 355 -9.99 19.42 -26.69
N VAL A 356 -9.60 18.15 -26.72
CA VAL A 356 -9.95 17.12 -25.74
C VAL A 356 -8.67 16.39 -25.32
N ALA A 357 -8.54 16.03 -24.05
CA ALA A 357 -7.50 15.16 -23.52
C ALA A 357 -8.14 13.96 -22.80
N ASN A 358 -7.83 12.74 -23.24
CA ASN A 358 -8.30 11.49 -22.65
C ASN A 358 -7.26 10.97 -21.65
N LEU A 359 -7.66 10.82 -20.39
CA LEU A 359 -6.83 10.29 -19.30
C LEU A 359 -7.52 9.02 -18.76
N SER A 360 -7.19 7.87 -19.36
CA SER A 360 -7.62 6.54 -18.91
C SER A 360 -6.69 6.01 -17.81
N LEU A 361 -6.39 6.87 -16.83
CA LEU A 361 -5.42 6.64 -15.77
C LEU A 361 -5.92 7.25 -14.46
N GLY A 362 -5.44 6.73 -13.32
CA GLY A 362 -5.89 7.21 -12.01
C GLY A 362 -4.92 6.98 -10.86
N GLN A 363 -5.22 7.64 -9.74
CA GLN A 363 -4.73 7.37 -8.39
C GLN A 363 -5.83 7.68 -7.36
N GLU A 364 -5.65 7.23 -6.12
CA GLU A 364 -6.56 7.52 -5.00
C GLU A 364 -6.72 9.04 -4.80
N ASP A 365 -7.96 9.51 -4.66
CA ASP A 365 -8.29 10.90 -4.34
C ASP A 365 -8.03 11.17 -2.84
N THR A 366 -7.41 12.31 -2.54
CA THR A 366 -7.10 12.73 -1.16
C THR A 366 -7.75 14.08 -0.88
N PRO A 367 -8.31 14.33 0.33
CA PRO A 367 -9.10 15.55 0.57
C PRO A 367 -8.37 16.86 0.24
N GLY A 368 -8.95 17.65 -0.67
CA GLY A 368 -8.40 18.91 -1.18
C GLY A 368 -7.56 18.73 -2.44
N GLU A 369 -7.59 19.75 -3.31
CA GLU A 369 -7.03 19.70 -4.68
C GLU A 369 -5.57 19.18 -4.76
N ASP A 370 -5.37 18.11 -5.54
CA ASP A 370 -4.06 17.50 -5.84
C ASP A 370 -3.32 18.24 -6.99
N PRO A 371 -2.02 17.96 -7.27
CA PRO A 371 -1.29 18.72 -8.29
C PRO A 371 -1.75 18.46 -9.73
N VAL A 372 -2.31 17.28 -10.05
CA VAL A 372 -2.89 16.99 -11.36
C VAL A 372 -4.27 17.61 -11.51
N GLU A 373 -5.09 17.58 -10.46
CA GLU A 373 -6.39 18.27 -10.43
C GLU A 373 -6.23 19.78 -10.63
N ALA A 374 -5.29 20.39 -9.90
CA ALA A 374 -4.93 21.80 -10.06
C ALA A 374 -4.50 22.11 -11.50
N ALA A 375 -3.71 21.23 -12.13
CA ALA A 375 -3.32 21.39 -13.53
C ALA A 375 -4.50 21.26 -14.50
N VAL A 376 -5.40 20.29 -14.29
CA VAL A 376 -6.61 20.08 -15.09
C VAL A 376 -7.53 21.31 -15.01
N ASN A 377 -7.79 21.81 -13.79
CA ASN A 377 -8.61 23.00 -13.55
C ASN A 377 -7.97 24.26 -14.15
N ALA A 378 -6.65 24.46 -13.99
CA ALA A 378 -5.93 25.59 -14.56
C ALA A 378 -5.90 25.56 -16.10
N LEU A 379 -5.67 24.40 -16.72
CA LEU A 379 -5.60 24.25 -18.18
C LEU A 379 -6.97 24.36 -18.82
N SER A 380 -8.02 23.76 -18.26
CA SER A 380 -9.38 23.91 -18.78
C SER A 380 -9.81 25.38 -18.78
N LYS A 381 -9.55 26.11 -17.68
CA LYS A 381 -9.84 27.54 -17.56
C LYS A 381 -9.03 28.43 -18.51
N SER A 382 -7.75 28.13 -18.73
CA SER A 382 -6.86 28.99 -19.51
C SER A 382 -6.86 28.71 -21.02
N THR A 383 -7.29 27.52 -21.45
CA THR A 383 -7.23 27.10 -22.86
C THR A 383 -8.58 26.69 -23.44
N GLY A 384 -9.58 26.40 -22.60
CA GLY A 384 -10.86 25.84 -23.04
C GLY A 384 -10.78 24.38 -23.49
N MET A 385 -9.69 23.66 -23.18
CA MET A 385 -9.57 22.21 -23.39
C MET A 385 -10.50 21.45 -22.44
N LEU A 386 -11.09 20.34 -22.90
CA LEU A 386 -11.81 19.39 -22.05
C LEU A 386 -10.89 18.23 -21.66
N THR A 387 -10.72 18.02 -20.36
CA THR A 387 -10.14 16.76 -19.84
C THR A 387 -11.27 15.76 -19.63
N VAL A 388 -11.14 14.56 -20.19
CA VAL A 388 -12.05 13.43 -20.00
C VAL A 388 -11.27 12.35 -19.24
N ALA A 389 -11.77 11.96 -18.07
CA ALA A 389 -11.05 11.13 -17.11
C ALA A 389 -11.87 9.90 -16.68
N ALA A 390 -11.18 8.79 -16.45
CA ALA A 390 -11.77 7.62 -15.82
C ALA A 390 -12.24 7.94 -14.39
N ALA A 391 -13.34 7.31 -13.95
CA ALA A 391 -13.78 7.43 -12.55
C ALA A 391 -12.90 6.63 -11.58
N GLY A 392 -12.30 5.52 -12.03
CA GLY A 392 -11.63 4.53 -11.19
C GLY A 392 -12.29 3.15 -11.29
N ASN A 393 -11.60 2.12 -10.82
CA ASN A 393 -12.04 0.72 -10.83
C ASN A 393 -12.14 0.14 -9.40
N GLU A 394 -12.30 1.00 -8.39
CA GLU A 394 -12.28 0.68 -6.96
C GLU A 394 -13.70 0.58 -6.35
N GLY A 395 -14.75 0.56 -7.18
CA GLY A 395 -16.14 0.36 -6.76
C GLY A 395 -16.43 -1.06 -6.22
N PRO A 396 -17.67 -1.31 -5.71
CA PRO A 396 -18.83 -0.43 -5.75
C PRO A 396 -19.01 0.48 -4.52
N ASP A 397 -18.05 0.48 -3.59
CA ASP A 397 -18.12 1.30 -2.37
C ASP A 397 -18.14 2.80 -2.70
N ALA A 398 -18.83 3.58 -1.87
CA ALA A 398 -18.94 5.03 -2.02
C ALA A 398 -17.67 5.76 -1.56
N GLY A 399 -17.26 6.79 -2.28
CA GLY A 399 -16.02 7.53 -1.99
C GLY A 399 -14.80 7.04 -2.77
N THR A 400 -14.99 6.33 -3.88
CA THR A 400 -13.95 5.61 -4.63
C THR A 400 -13.54 6.29 -5.94
N VAL A 401 -14.13 7.45 -6.27
CA VAL A 401 -13.72 8.25 -7.44
C VAL A 401 -12.32 8.81 -7.24
N GLY A 402 -11.38 8.44 -8.10
CA GLY A 402 -9.98 8.85 -8.02
C GLY A 402 -9.65 10.16 -8.74
N SER A 403 -8.43 10.65 -8.52
CA SER A 403 -7.82 11.72 -9.32
C SER A 403 -7.35 11.15 -10.68
N PRO A 404 -7.48 11.88 -11.81
CA PRO A 404 -7.96 13.27 -11.93
C PRO A 404 -9.49 13.35 -12.14
N GLY A 405 -10.22 12.24 -11.98
CA GLY A 405 -11.67 12.18 -12.08
C GLY A 405 -12.41 13.00 -11.02
N ALA A 406 -11.80 13.28 -9.88
CA ALA A 406 -12.37 14.15 -8.85
C ALA A 406 -12.31 15.65 -9.21
N ALA A 407 -11.46 16.07 -10.16
CA ALA A 407 -11.35 17.47 -10.59
C ALA A 407 -12.69 18.05 -11.14
N GLU A 408 -13.04 19.26 -10.69
CA GLU A 408 -14.29 19.96 -11.04
C GLU A 408 -14.50 20.09 -12.55
N SER A 409 -13.44 20.50 -13.26
CA SER A 409 -13.49 20.76 -14.71
C SER A 409 -13.40 19.51 -15.59
N ALA A 410 -12.96 18.36 -15.07
CA ALA A 410 -12.91 17.11 -15.81
C ALA A 410 -14.33 16.59 -16.11
N LEU A 411 -14.52 15.94 -17.27
CA LEU A 411 -15.66 15.07 -17.54
C LEU A 411 -15.30 13.66 -17.08
N THR A 412 -15.89 13.22 -15.98
CA THR A 412 -15.54 11.94 -15.32
C THR A 412 -16.50 10.84 -15.72
N VAL A 413 -15.95 9.69 -16.12
CA VAL A 413 -16.66 8.63 -16.83
C VAL A 413 -16.65 7.33 -16.03
N GLY A 414 -17.83 6.90 -15.58
CA GLY A 414 -18.05 5.55 -15.04
C GLY A 414 -18.33 4.51 -16.14
N ALA A 415 -18.34 3.22 -15.80
CA ALA A 415 -18.48 2.13 -16.76
C ALA A 415 -19.87 1.45 -16.69
N VAL A 416 -20.42 1.12 -17.86
CA VAL A 416 -21.53 0.17 -18.01
C VAL A 416 -21.16 -1.01 -18.90
N ASP A 417 -21.90 -2.11 -18.79
CA ASP A 417 -21.82 -3.25 -19.69
C ASP A 417 -22.69 -3.10 -20.95
N GLY A 418 -22.67 -4.10 -21.82
CA GLY A 418 -23.46 -4.14 -23.06
C GLY A 418 -24.99 -4.24 -22.86
N GLU A 419 -25.45 -4.38 -21.62
CA GLU A 419 -26.87 -4.39 -21.22
C GLU A 419 -27.26 -3.10 -20.47
N ASP A 420 -26.45 -2.04 -20.58
CA ASP A 420 -26.59 -0.73 -19.92
C ASP A 420 -26.55 -0.79 -18.37
N ARG A 421 -26.07 -1.89 -17.78
CA ARG A 421 -25.94 -2.05 -16.31
C ARG A 421 -24.62 -1.45 -15.84
N LEU A 422 -24.61 -0.83 -14.67
CA LEU A 422 -23.38 -0.33 -14.03
C LEU A 422 -22.41 -1.50 -13.80
N ALA A 423 -21.14 -1.33 -14.14
CA ALA A 423 -20.11 -2.32 -13.84
C ALA A 423 -19.78 -2.31 -12.34
N ASP A 424 -19.70 -3.48 -11.70
CA ASP A 424 -19.47 -3.60 -10.25
C ASP A 424 -18.18 -2.92 -9.77
N PHE A 425 -17.14 -2.91 -10.61
CA PHE A 425 -15.86 -2.24 -10.32
C PHE A 425 -15.92 -0.72 -10.49
N SER A 426 -16.92 -0.15 -11.17
CA SER A 426 -16.93 1.27 -11.52
C SER A 426 -16.96 2.13 -10.26
N SER A 427 -15.91 2.91 -10.02
CA SER A 427 -15.82 3.79 -8.84
C SER A 427 -17.03 4.71 -8.72
N THR A 428 -17.51 4.88 -7.49
CA THR A 428 -18.74 5.61 -7.16
C THR A 428 -18.46 6.76 -6.20
N GLY A 429 -19.16 7.87 -6.43
CA GLY A 429 -18.95 9.08 -5.64
C GLY A 429 -19.54 8.99 -4.22
N PRO A 430 -19.41 10.07 -3.42
CA PRO A 430 -18.80 11.35 -3.78
C PRO A 430 -17.27 11.29 -3.97
N THR A 431 -16.65 12.39 -4.39
CA THR A 431 -15.19 12.59 -4.23
C THR A 431 -14.81 12.70 -2.74
N ALA A 432 -13.52 12.71 -2.41
CA ALA A 432 -13.02 12.88 -1.05
C ALA A 432 -13.50 14.19 -0.39
N ASP A 433 -13.73 15.24 -1.18
CA ASP A 433 -14.31 16.52 -0.75
C ASP A 433 -15.87 16.55 -0.73
N GLY A 434 -16.54 15.48 -1.13
CA GLY A 434 -18.01 15.35 -1.08
C GLY A 434 -18.75 15.74 -2.36
N ALA A 435 -18.05 15.95 -3.49
CA ALA A 435 -18.67 16.41 -4.74
C ALA A 435 -19.37 15.27 -5.52
N LEU A 436 -20.37 15.63 -6.33
CA LEU A 436 -21.11 14.70 -7.20
C LEU A 436 -20.29 14.33 -8.44
N LYS A 437 -19.77 13.09 -8.44
CA LYS A 437 -19.08 12.40 -9.53
C LYS A 437 -19.53 10.91 -9.55
N PRO A 438 -19.39 10.16 -10.66
CA PRO A 438 -18.96 10.62 -12.00
C PRO A 438 -19.96 11.59 -12.65
N ASP A 439 -19.61 12.18 -13.79
CA ASP A 439 -20.49 13.10 -14.53
C ASP A 439 -21.47 12.34 -15.46
N LEU A 440 -21.02 11.23 -16.04
CA LEU A 440 -21.80 10.30 -16.87
C LEU A 440 -21.18 8.89 -16.88
N THR A 441 -21.80 7.92 -17.53
CA THR A 441 -21.23 6.60 -17.82
C THR A 441 -21.08 6.33 -19.32
N ALA A 442 -20.23 5.38 -19.69
CA ALA A 442 -20.11 4.88 -21.07
C ALA A 442 -19.74 3.38 -21.07
N PRO A 443 -19.85 2.68 -22.22
CA PRO A 443 -19.51 1.25 -22.30
C PRO A 443 -18.04 1.00 -21.93
N GLY A 444 -17.83 0.14 -20.94
CA GLY A 444 -16.51 -0.14 -20.37
C GLY A 444 -16.29 -1.59 -19.95
N VAL A 445 -17.15 -2.52 -20.35
CA VAL A 445 -16.98 -3.96 -20.09
C VAL A 445 -16.88 -4.69 -21.43
N ASP A 446 -15.92 -5.61 -21.53
CA ASP A 446 -15.64 -6.44 -22.72
C ASP A 446 -15.49 -5.64 -24.02
N ILE A 447 -14.77 -4.51 -23.95
CA ILE A 447 -14.57 -3.60 -25.07
C ILE A 447 -13.46 -4.15 -25.98
N VAL A 448 -13.84 -4.57 -27.18
CA VAL A 448 -12.90 -5.05 -28.21
C VAL A 448 -12.31 -3.88 -28.99
N SER A 449 -10.99 -3.71 -28.93
CA SER A 449 -10.25 -2.67 -29.64
C SER A 449 -8.83 -3.11 -30.02
N ALA A 450 -8.08 -2.23 -30.68
CA ALA A 450 -6.78 -2.56 -31.28
C ALA A 450 -5.76 -3.09 -30.27
N ARG A 451 -4.99 -4.09 -30.69
CA ARG A 451 -3.91 -4.69 -29.92
C ARG A 451 -2.57 -4.12 -30.40
N ALA A 452 -1.79 -3.53 -29.49
CA ALA A 452 -0.42 -3.13 -29.77
C ALA A 452 0.46 -4.34 -30.12
N ALA A 453 1.36 -4.20 -31.11
CA ALA A 453 2.27 -5.26 -31.52
C ALA A 453 3.18 -5.78 -30.39
N HIS A 454 3.57 -4.89 -29.46
CA HIS A 454 4.44 -5.20 -28.33
C HIS A 454 3.69 -5.28 -26.98
N GLY A 455 2.38 -5.02 -26.96
CA GLY A 455 1.56 -5.04 -25.76
C GLY A 455 1.21 -6.44 -25.27
N TYR A 456 0.97 -6.55 -23.97
CA TYR A 456 0.69 -7.82 -23.26
C TYR A 456 -0.68 -7.84 -22.55
N LEU A 457 -1.39 -6.71 -22.46
CA LEU A 457 -2.73 -6.65 -21.85
C LEU A 457 -3.85 -7.09 -22.82
N GLY A 458 -4.96 -7.51 -22.22
CA GLY A 458 -6.23 -7.81 -22.88
C GLY A 458 -6.36 -9.24 -23.40
N ASP A 459 -7.60 -9.75 -23.41
CA ASP A 459 -7.91 -11.09 -23.90
C ASP A 459 -8.01 -11.12 -25.44
N PRO A 460 -7.39 -12.08 -26.16
CA PRO A 460 -7.48 -12.18 -27.61
C PRO A 460 -8.91 -12.25 -28.15
N ALA A 461 -9.32 -11.26 -28.96
CA ALA A 461 -10.68 -11.14 -29.47
C ALA A 461 -10.78 -11.37 -31.00
N ALA A 462 -9.80 -10.87 -31.77
CA ALA A 462 -9.65 -11.12 -33.20
C ALA A 462 -8.20 -10.86 -33.65
N ASP A 463 -7.88 -11.12 -34.93
CA ASP A 463 -6.57 -10.74 -35.49
C ASP A 463 -6.38 -9.22 -35.43
N GLY A 464 -5.37 -8.77 -34.67
CA GLY A 464 -5.13 -7.35 -34.37
C GLY A 464 -5.98 -6.76 -33.22
N TYR A 465 -6.83 -7.53 -32.53
CA TYR A 465 -7.74 -6.97 -31.51
C TYR A 465 -7.80 -7.78 -30.21
N VAL A 466 -7.94 -7.08 -29.09
CA VAL A 466 -8.13 -7.63 -27.74
C VAL A 466 -9.33 -7.01 -27.04
N SER A 467 -9.91 -7.74 -26.09
CA SER A 467 -10.94 -7.29 -25.16
C SER A 467 -10.31 -6.79 -23.86
N MET A 468 -10.82 -5.68 -23.31
CA MET A 468 -10.44 -5.15 -21.99
C MET A 468 -11.68 -4.62 -21.26
N SER A 469 -11.64 -4.58 -19.93
CA SER A 469 -12.68 -4.00 -19.08
C SER A 469 -12.11 -2.93 -18.15
N GLY A 470 -12.86 -1.84 -17.94
CA GLY A 470 -12.48 -0.75 -17.07
C GLY A 470 -13.16 0.57 -17.41
N THR A 471 -13.20 1.49 -16.45
CA THR A 471 -13.53 2.91 -16.73
C THR A 471 -12.54 3.54 -17.73
N SER A 472 -11.32 3.00 -17.81
CA SER A 472 -10.34 3.25 -18.88
C SER A 472 -10.87 3.07 -20.30
N MET A 473 -11.81 2.13 -20.55
CA MET A 473 -12.41 1.87 -21.87
C MET A 473 -13.70 2.68 -22.09
N ALA A 474 -14.39 3.06 -21.00
CA ALA A 474 -15.51 4.00 -21.05
C ALA A 474 -15.05 5.43 -21.38
N THR A 475 -13.90 5.86 -20.87
CA THR A 475 -13.32 7.21 -21.08
C THR A 475 -13.13 7.59 -22.57
N PRO A 476 -12.51 6.76 -23.44
CA PRO A 476 -12.33 7.09 -24.87
C PRO A 476 -13.63 7.14 -25.65
N HIS A 477 -14.70 6.47 -25.20
CA HIS A 477 -16.02 6.63 -25.79
C HIS A 477 -16.54 8.07 -25.63
N ALA A 478 -16.43 8.62 -24.41
CA ALA A 478 -16.81 9.99 -24.12
C ALA A 478 -15.87 11.03 -24.77
N ALA A 479 -14.57 10.74 -24.84
CA ALA A 479 -13.60 11.61 -25.52
C ALA A 479 -13.83 11.64 -27.05
N GLY A 480 -14.21 10.53 -27.67
CA GLY A 480 -14.64 10.49 -29.07
C GLY A 480 -15.94 11.26 -29.32
N ALA A 481 -16.93 11.12 -28.43
CA ALA A 481 -18.15 11.92 -28.50
C ALA A 481 -17.88 13.43 -28.36
N ALA A 482 -16.97 13.82 -27.47
CA ALA A 482 -16.50 15.19 -27.35
C ALA A 482 -15.82 15.71 -28.63
N ALA A 483 -15.07 14.85 -29.35
CA ALA A 483 -14.47 15.20 -30.63
C ALA A 483 -15.51 15.37 -31.75
N ILE A 484 -16.55 14.53 -31.79
CA ILE A 484 -17.70 14.69 -32.70
C ILE A 484 -18.40 16.04 -32.48
N LEU A 485 -18.70 16.39 -31.22
CA LEU A 485 -19.32 17.69 -30.90
C LEU A 485 -18.39 18.86 -31.24
N ALA A 486 -17.09 18.75 -30.99
CA ALA A 486 -16.10 19.78 -31.34
C ALA A 486 -15.95 19.99 -32.87
N GLN A 487 -16.20 18.96 -33.69
CA GLN A 487 -16.23 19.13 -35.15
C GLN A 487 -17.45 19.94 -35.58
N ARG A 488 -18.62 19.66 -34.98
CA ARG A 488 -19.87 20.34 -35.28
C ARG A 488 -19.89 21.79 -34.74
N HIS A 489 -19.34 21.99 -33.56
CA HIS A 489 -19.30 23.26 -32.84
C HIS A 489 -17.85 23.65 -32.51
N PRO A 490 -17.07 24.12 -33.50
CA PRO A 490 -15.65 24.42 -33.33
C PRO A 490 -15.38 25.57 -32.34
N ASP A 491 -16.35 26.47 -32.19
CA ASP A 491 -16.38 27.62 -31.29
C ASP A 491 -16.64 27.25 -29.82
N TRP A 492 -17.28 26.11 -29.54
CA TRP A 492 -17.60 25.68 -28.18
C TRP A 492 -16.35 25.41 -27.35
N THR A 493 -16.32 25.87 -26.11
CA THR A 493 -15.28 25.47 -25.14
C THR A 493 -15.49 24.04 -24.66
N GLY A 494 -14.46 23.43 -24.07
CA GLY A 494 -14.56 22.13 -23.43
C GLY A 494 -15.67 22.06 -22.37
N ALA A 495 -15.89 23.15 -21.62
CA ALA A 495 -17.02 23.26 -20.70
C ALA A 495 -18.39 23.19 -21.40
N ARG A 496 -18.56 23.81 -22.57
CA ARG A 496 -19.81 23.72 -23.36
C ARG A 496 -20.02 22.31 -23.92
N ILE A 497 -18.94 21.64 -24.35
CA ILE A 497 -18.98 20.23 -24.78
C ILE A 497 -19.37 19.33 -23.60
N LYS A 498 -18.77 19.50 -22.42
CA LYS A 498 -19.13 18.78 -21.18
C LYS A 498 -20.63 18.92 -20.88
N GLN A 499 -21.15 20.15 -20.91
CA GLN A 499 -22.57 20.45 -20.69
C GLN A 499 -23.49 19.69 -21.66
N ALA A 500 -23.21 19.75 -22.96
CA ALA A 500 -24.02 19.07 -23.98
C ALA A 500 -24.01 17.54 -23.84
N LEU A 501 -22.85 16.94 -23.50
CA LEU A 501 -22.75 15.50 -23.28
C LEU A 501 -23.55 15.04 -22.05
N THR A 502 -23.39 15.71 -20.91
CA THR A 502 -24.12 15.32 -19.67
C THR A 502 -25.62 15.60 -19.77
N ALA A 503 -26.01 16.67 -20.48
CA ALA A 503 -27.41 17.03 -20.70
C ALA A 503 -28.20 15.93 -21.45
N SER A 504 -27.54 15.17 -22.33
CA SER A 504 -28.20 14.37 -23.36
C SER A 504 -28.17 12.85 -23.10
N THR A 505 -27.81 12.42 -21.90
CA THR A 505 -27.63 11.01 -21.54
C THR A 505 -28.92 10.18 -21.50
N THR A 506 -28.76 8.86 -21.61
CA THR A 506 -29.81 7.84 -21.40
C THR A 506 -29.68 7.26 -19.98
N PRO A 507 -30.75 7.19 -19.16
CA PRO A 507 -30.66 6.72 -17.78
C PRO A 507 -30.34 5.21 -17.68
N THR A 508 -29.37 4.86 -16.84
CA THR A 508 -29.15 3.48 -16.37
C THR A 508 -30.19 3.12 -15.31
N THR A 509 -30.82 1.95 -15.46
CA THR A 509 -31.86 1.46 -14.53
C THR A 509 -31.24 1.12 -13.17
N GLY A 510 -31.84 1.62 -12.08
CA GLY A 510 -31.46 1.29 -10.71
C GLY A 510 -30.22 2.01 -10.16
N ALA A 511 -29.41 2.67 -11.00
CA ALA A 511 -28.23 3.40 -10.55
C ALA A 511 -28.58 4.79 -10.00
N THR A 512 -27.88 5.21 -8.94
CA THR A 512 -28.00 6.55 -8.32
C THR A 512 -27.15 7.60 -9.04
N GLY A 513 -27.33 8.89 -8.72
CA GLY A 513 -26.52 9.97 -9.32
C GLY A 513 -25.03 9.87 -9.00
N TYR A 514 -24.66 9.32 -7.84
CA TYR A 514 -23.26 9.05 -7.47
C TYR A 514 -22.67 7.80 -8.14
N GLN A 515 -23.48 7.03 -8.88
CA GLN A 515 -23.05 5.87 -9.66
C GLN A 515 -23.02 6.16 -11.16
N GLN A 516 -24.09 6.77 -11.70
CA GLN A 516 -24.23 7.02 -13.14
C GLN A 516 -23.97 8.48 -13.58
N GLY A 517 -23.79 9.41 -12.64
CA GLY A 517 -23.85 10.83 -12.94
C GLY A 517 -25.23 11.22 -13.50
N THR A 518 -25.25 11.82 -14.68
CA THR A 518 -26.49 12.06 -15.43
C THR A 518 -27.07 10.81 -16.10
N GLY A 519 -26.23 9.83 -16.45
CA GLY A 519 -26.58 8.59 -17.11
C GLY A 519 -25.56 8.17 -18.18
N ARG A 520 -25.89 7.17 -18.99
CA ARG A 520 -25.04 6.70 -20.08
C ARG A 520 -25.01 7.69 -21.24
N LEU A 521 -23.82 7.93 -21.77
CA LEU A 521 -23.55 8.66 -22.99
C LEU A 521 -24.49 8.28 -24.16
N ASP A 522 -24.94 9.30 -24.89
CA ASP A 522 -25.71 9.20 -26.12
C ASP A 522 -25.31 10.32 -27.09
N VAL A 523 -24.57 9.96 -28.14
CA VAL A 523 -24.02 10.89 -29.13
C VAL A 523 -25.11 11.44 -30.05
N SER A 524 -26.14 10.64 -30.35
CA SER A 524 -27.26 11.06 -31.20
C SER A 524 -28.05 12.17 -30.53
N ARG A 525 -28.45 11.97 -29.26
CA ARG A 525 -29.14 13.00 -28.46
C ARG A 525 -28.27 14.24 -28.25
N ALA A 526 -26.96 14.07 -28.03
CA ALA A 526 -26.02 15.18 -27.86
C ALA A 526 -25.81 16.00 -29.14
N LEU A 527 -25.94 15.40 -30.33
CA LEU A 527 -25.95 16.12 -31.60
C LEU A 527 -27.28 16.81 -31.86
N GLU A 528 -28.42 16.18 -31.63
CA GLU A 528 -29.73 16.77 -31.97
C GLU A 528 -30.19 17.83 -30.97
N GLY A 529 -29.74 17.75 -29.71
CA GLY A 529 -30.11 18.67 -28.64
C GLY A 529 -29.66 20.12 -28.88
N THR A 530 -30.62 21.04 -28.95
CA THR A 530 -30.37 22.49 -28.94
C THR A 530 -30.33 23.10 -27.53
N VAL A 531 -30.84 22.38 -26.53
CA VAL A 531 -30.93 22.85 -25.14
C VAL A 531 -30.04 22.01 -24.24
N ALA A 532 -29.29 22.66 -23.35
CA ALA A 532 -28.51 21.99 -22.30
C ALA A 532 -28.43 22.85 -21.03
N SER A 533 -28.30 22.21 -19.86
CA SER A 533 -28.01 22.91 -18.61
C SER A 533 -26.55 23.36 -18.57
N GLU A 534 -26.27 24.56 -18.06
CA GLU A 534 -24.90 25.07 -17.90
C GLU A 534 -24.19 24.40 -16.71
N GLN A 535 -24.97 23.96 -15.71
CA GLN A 535 -24.52 23.08 -14.64
C GLN A 535 -24.71 21.63 -15.09
N THR A 536 -23.63 20.84 -15.05
CA THR A 536 -23.61 19.42 -15.45
C THR A 536 -24.07 18.52 -14.29
N SER A 537 -23.52 18.78 -13.12
CA SER A 537 -23.93 18.25 -11.82
C SER A 537 -24.13 19.40 -10.81
N VAL A 538 -25.05 19.22 -9.86
CA VAL A 538 -25.40 20.23 -8.85
C VAL A 538 -25.19 19.65 -7.45
N SER A 539 -24.08 20.04 -6.81
CA SER A 539 -23.79 19.67 -5.43
C SER A 539 -24.37 20.72 -4.46
N PHE A 540 -25.30 20.28 -3.61
CA PHE A 540 -25.77 21.05 -2.45
C PHE A 540 -24.80 20.96 -1.25
N GLY A 541 -23.79 20.08 -1.35
CA GLY A 541 -22.79 19.85 -0.32
C GLY A 541 -23.31 19.01 0.84
N LYS A 542 -22.57 19.03 1.95
CA LYS A 542 -22.94 18.37 3.20
C LYS A 542 -23.74 19.33 4.08
N GLN A 543 -25.00 19.00 4.35
CA GLN A 543 -25.83 19.67 5.34
C GLN A 543 -25.52 19.06 6.71
N LEU A 544 -25.22 19.93 7.68
CA LEU A 544 -24.62 19.53 8.95
C LEU A 544 -25.70 19.32 10.01
N TRP A 545 -25.54 18.30 10.85
CA TRP A 545 -26.48 18.06 11.96
C TRP A 545 -26.48 19.24 12.98
N PRO A 546 -27.62 19.64 13.59
CA PRO A 546 -28.95 19.06 13.46
C PRO A 546 -29.68 19.59 12.22
N HIS A 547 -30.46 18.73 11.60
CA HIS A 547 -31.22 19.12 10.42
C HIS A 547 -32.41 20.04 10.74
N THR A 548 -32.76 20.29 11.99
CA THR A 548 -33.90 21.17 12.34
C THR A 548 -33.65 22.65 12.04
N ASP A 549 -32.40 23.10 12.02
CA ASP A 549 -31.98 24.48 11.75
C ASP A 549 -31.19 24.64 10.43
N ASP A 550 -31.11 23.58 9.63
CA ASP A 550 -30.61 23.64 8.25
C ASP A 550 -31.27 24.79 7.48
N ARG A 551 -30.45 25.56 6.75
CA ARG A 551 -30.96 26.60 5.85
C ARG A 551 -31.17 25.98 4.47
N PRO A 552 -32.39 26.00 3.90
CA PRO A 552 -32.61 25.47 2.56
C PRO A 552 -31.61 26.06 1.57
N VAL A 553 -30.89 25.19 0.88
CA VAL A 553 -29.81 25.59 0.00
C VAL A 553 -30.33 25.63 -1.43
N THR A 554 -30.42 26.83 -1.98
CA THR A 554 -30.82 27.05 -3.37
C THR A 554 -29.62 27.01 -4.31
N ARG A 555 -29.81 26.44 -5.50
CA ARG A 555 -28.88 26.45 -6.64
C ARG A 555 -29.64 26.89 -7.87
N HIS A 556 -29.12 27.90 -8.55
CA HIS A 556 -29.66 28.34 -9.83
C HIS A 556 -29.16 27.40 -10.93
N ILE A 557 -30.08 26.86 -11.72
CA ILE A 557 -29.79 25.97 -12.86
C ILE A 557 -30.17 26.74 -14.12
N THR A 558 -29.16 27.14 -14.89
CA THR A 558 -29.33 27.84 -16.16
C THR A 558 -29.50 26.82 -17.28
N TYR A 559 -30.56 26.95 -18.06
CA TYR A 559 -30.71 26.28 -19.35
C TYR A 559 -30.35 27.25 -20.47
N ARG A 560 -29.50 26.78 -21.39
CA ARG A 560 -29.12 27.49 -22.62
C ARG A 560 -29.78 26.82 -23.81
N ASN A 561 -30.31 27.61 -24.73
CA ASN A 561 -30.86 27.18 -26.01
C ASN A 561 -30.04 27.77 -27.15
N ASP A 562 -29.27 26.93 -27.83
CA ASP A 562 -28.47 27.30 -29.00
C ASP A 562 -29.29 27.23 -30.32
N GLY A 563 -30.58 26.89 -30.24
CA GLY A 563 -31.52 26.87 -31.35
C GLY A 563 -32.10 28.26 -31.71
N ASP A 564 -32.71 28.33 -32.89
CA ASP A 564 -33.32 29.54 -33.47
C ASP A 564 -34.76 29.79 -33.01
N GLN A 565 -35.40 28.82 -32.36
CA GLN A 565 -36.75 28.91 -31.80
C GLN A 565 -36.73 28.81 -30.25
N PRO A 566 -37.61 29.54 -29.53
CA PRO A 566 -37.73 29.41 -28.08
C PRO A 566 -38.30 28.03 -27.70
N VAL A 567 -37.72 27.40 -26.67
CA VAL A 567 -38.13 26.07 -26.18
C VAL A 567 -38.77 26.21 -24.80
N THR A 568 -39.96 25.60 -24.61
CA THR A 568 -40.60 25.52 -23.29
C THR A 568 -40.37 24.14 -22.70
N LEU A 569 -39.76 24.10 -21.52
CA LEU A 569 -39.38 22.91 -20.77
C LEU A 569 -40.37 22.67 -19.63
N ASN A 570 -40.87 21.46 -19.47
CA ASN A 570 -41.51 21.00 -18.23
C ASN A 570 -40.43 20.35 -17.34
N LEU A 571 -40.40 20.73 -16.07
CA LEU A 571 -39.32 20.42 -15.14
C LEU A 571 -39.80 19.48 -14.03
N THR A 572 -39.13 18.34 -13.88
CA THR A 572 -39.42 17.33 -12.85
C THR A 572 -38.15 16.94 -12.13
N ALA A 573 -38.08 17.16 -10.82
CA ALA A 573 -37.00 16.64 -9.97
C ALA A 573 -37.41 15.30 -9.36
N THR A 574 -36.60 14.26 -9.55
CA THR A 574 -36.71 12.97 -8.84
C THR A 574 -35.42 12.67 -8.11
N ALA A 575 -35.50 12.08 -6.93
CA ALA A 575 -34.32 11.74 -6.13
C ALA A 575 -34.55 10.47 -5.29
N THR A 576 -33.44 9.76 -5.04
CA THR A 576 -33.34 8.65 -4.10
C THR A 576 -32.43 9.02 -2.94
N GLY A 577 -32.64 8.37 -1.81
CA GLY A 577 -31.83 8.44 -0.61
C GLY A 577 -31.04 7.16 -0.34
N PRO A 578 -30.55 6.99 0.90
CA PRO A 578 -29.88 5.77 1.34
C PRO A 578 -30.68 4.50 1.02
N GLU A 579 -29.97 3.42 0.72
CA GLU A 579 -30.53 2.10 0.36
C GLU A 579 -31.49 2.11 -0.84
N GLY A 580 -31.45 3.15 -1.67
CA GLY A 580 -32.33 3.28 -2.85
C GLY A 580 -33.76 3.72 -2.53
N SER A 581 -34.02 4.15 -1.30
CA SER A 581 -35.31 4.73 -0.88
C SER A 581 -35.67 5.98 -1.69
N THR A 582 -36.96 6.32 -1.83
CA THR A 582 -37.37 7.59 -2.46
C THR A 582 -37.05 8.77 -1.53
N ALA A 583 -36.56 9.90 -2.07
CA ALA A 583 -36.38 11.11 -1.28
C ALA A 583 -37.74 11.64 -0.75
N PRO A 584 -37.83 12.09 0.52
CA PRO A 584 -39.07 12.63 1.08
C PRO A 584 -39.63 13.84 0.31
N GLU A 585 -40.95 13.98 0.32
CA GLU A 585 -41.64 15.14 -0.25
C GLU A 585 -41.15 16.44 0.42
N GLY A 586 -40.95 17.49 -0.40
CA GLY A 586 -40.41 18.77 0.06
C GLY A 586 -38.88 18.82 0.19
N MET A 587 -38.16 17.70 0.17
CA MET A 587 -36.69 17.71 0.24
C MET A 587 -36.05 18.46 -0.94
N PHE A 588 -36.64 18.34 -2.13
CA PHE A 588 -36.21 19.05 -3.33
C PHE A 588 -37.39 19.78 -3.95
N THR A 589 -37.24 21.09 -4.16
CA THR A 589 -38.30 21.95 -4.71
C THR A 589 -37.77 22.84 -5.83
N LEU A 590 -38.62 23.11 -6.82
CA LEU A 590 -38.32 23.98 -7.97
C LEU A 590 -39.10 25.29 -7.82
N SER A 591 -38.47 26.44 -8.16
CA SER A 591 -39.17 27.73 -8.16
C SER A 591 -40.26 27.84 -9.24
N THR A 592 -40.18 27.02 -10.30
CA THR A 592 -41.23 26.84 -11.29
C THR A 592 -41.18 25.42 -11.87
N PRO A 593 -42.33 24.76 -12.15
CA PRO A 593 -42.38 23.49 -12.88
C PRO A 593 -42.23 23.65 -14.40
N GLN A 594 -42.15 24.89 -14.91
CA GLN A 594 -42.05 25.17 -16.34
C GLN A 594 -41.18 26.40 -16.62
N LEU A 595 -40.34 26.31 -17.66
CA LEU A 595 -39.39 27.34 -18.04
C LEU A 595 -39.34 27.50 -19.57
N THR A 596 -39.50 28.73 -20.08
CA THR A 596 -39.28 29.02 -21.51
C THR A 596 -37.89 29.62 -21.70
N VAL A 597 -37.05 28.91 -22.46
CA VAL A 597 -35.68 29.34 -22.81
C VAL A 597 -35.72 30.02 -24.18
N PRO A 598 -35.36 31.31 -24.30
CA PRO A 598 -35.40 32.04 -25.57
C PRO A 598 -34.41 31.48 -26.59
N ALA A 599 -34.70 31.65 -27.88
CA ALA A 599 -33.78 31.31 -28.97
C ALA A 599 -32.43 32.03 -28.80
N GLY A 600 -31.31 31.31 -28.99
CA GLY A 600 -29.95 31.83 -28.81
C GLY A 600 -29.63 32.39 -27.43
N GLY A 601 -30.42 32.05 -26.39
CA GLY A 601 -30.35 32.67 -25.08
C GLY A 601 -30.45 31.68 -23.91
N THR A 602 -30.59 32.23 -22.71
CA THR A 602 -30.67 31.46 -21.46
C THR A 602 -31.90 31.83 -20.65
N ALA A 603 -32.35 30.89 -19.83
CA ALA A 603 -33.31 31.09 -18.76
C ALA A 603 -32.99 30.12 -17.62
N GLY A 604 -33.41 30.38 -16.40
CA GLY A 604 -33.03 29.55 -15.25
C GLY A 604 -34.16 29.22 -14.30
N VAL A 605 -33.97 28.14 -13.55
CA VAL A 605 -34.83 27.68 -12.46
C VAL A 605 -34.01 27.54 -11.19
N ASP A 606 -34.62 27.78 -10.05
CA ASP A 606 -33.97 27.53 -8.77
C ASP A 606 -34.38 26.16 -8.25
N LEU A 607 -33.40 25.27 -8.04
CA LEU A 607 -33.58 24.01 -7.32
C LEU A 607 -33.12 24.23 -5.87
N THR A 608 -34.01 23.98 -4.92
CA THR A 608 -33.73 24.15 -3.49
C THR A 608 -33.76 22.80 -2.79
N ALA A 609 -32.68 22.49 -2.07
CA ALA A 609 -32.61 21.35 -1.16
C ALA A 609 -32.97 21.79 0.27
N ASP A 610 -33.94 21.13 0.89
CA ASP A 610 -34.37 21.36 2.28
C ASP A 610 -34.25 20.05 3.08
N THR A 611 -33.13 19.89 3.78
CA THR A 611 -32.82 18.71 4.59
C THR A 611 -33.52 18.68 5.95
N ARG A 612 -34.29 19.73 6.30
CA ARG A 612 -35.07 19.79 7.55
C ARG A 612 -36.23 18.80 7.60
N VAL A 613 -36.64 18.28 6.44
CA VAL A 613 -37.67 17.24 6.36
C VAL A 613 -37.26 15.98 7.14
N GLU A 614 -38.24 15.25 7.65
CA GLU A 614 -37.99 13.96 8.31
C GLU A 614 -37.51 12.95 7.28
N ALA A 615 -36.27 12.47 7.45
CA ALA A 615 -35.55 11.65 6.49
C ALA A 615 -34.52 10.78 7.22
N ALA A 616 -33.92 9.84 6.50
CA ALA A 616 -32.72 9.16 6.95
C ALA A 616 -31.49 10.08 6.81
N ASP A 617 -30.44 9.80 7.57
CA ASP A 617 -29.15 10.46 7.37
C ASP A 617 -28.36 9.68 6.30
N GLY A 618 -27.55 10.38 5.50
CA GLY A 618 -26.77 9.79 4.41
C GLY A 618 -26.85 10.55 3.10
N VAL A 619 -26.56 9.85 2.01
CA VAL A 619 -26.43 10.43 0.66
C VAL A 619 -27.77 10.42 -0.06
N TYR A 620 -28.20 11.58 -0.55
CA TYR A 620 -29.35 11.74 -1.44
C TYR A 620 -28.88 12.23 -2.80
N SER A 621 -29.38 11.63 -3.88
CA SER A 621 -29.06 12.05 -5.25
C SER A 621 -30.24 11.90 -6.19
N GLY A 622 -30.25 12.69 -7.27
CA GLY A 622 -31.39 12.77 -8.15
C GLY A 622 -31.07 13.31 -9.53
N THR A 623 -32.10 13.42 -10.36
CA THR A 623 -32.05 14.06 -11.67
C THR A 623 -33.15 15.10 -11.77
N LEU A 624 -32.78 16.31 -12.18
CA LEU A 624 -33.73 17.27 -12.73
C LEU A 624 -33.88 16.97 -14.23
N LEU A 625 -35.07 16.51 -14.60
CA LEU A 625 -35.45 16.20 -15.97
C LEU A 625 -36.22 17.37 -16.56
N ALA A 626 -35.73 17.92 -17.67
CA ALA A 626 -36.37 19.00 -18.41
C ALA A 626 -36.83 18.49 -19.78
N THR A 627 -38.14 18.33 -19.97
CA THR A 627 -38.73 17.78 -21.21
C THR A 627 -39.29 18.90 -22.08
N ALA A 628 -38.94 18.91 -23.37
CA ALA A 628 -39.47 19.89 -24.31
C ALA A 628 -40.97 19.66 -24.56
N ARG A 629 -41.78 20.72 -24.43
CA ARG A 629 -43.21 20.68 -24.78
C ARG A 629 -43.37 20.87 -26.29
N ASN A 630 -43.55 19.77 -27.01
CA ASN A 630 -43.96 19.81 -28.40
C ASN A 630 -45.36 20.48 -28.53
N GLY A 631 -45.54 21.27 -29.58
CA GLY A 631 -46.88 21.67 -30.04
C GLY A 631 -47.70 20.44 -30.44
N ALA A 632 -49.02 20.57 -30.49
CA ALA A 632 -49.96 19.44 -30.43
C ALA A 632 -49.91 18.42 -31.60
N ASP A 633 -49.05 18.60 -32.61
CA ASP A 633 -49.09 17.88 -33.90
C ASP A 633 -47.81 17.10 -34.27
N SER A 634 -46.87 16.82 -33.36
CA SER A 634 -45.68 15.97 -33.66
C SER A 634 -45.65 14.64 -32.90
N ALA A 635 -46.07 13.57 -33.58
CA ALA A 635 -46.01 12.17 -33.11
C ALA A 635 -44.64 11.51 -33.38
N ALA A 636 -43.55 12.17 -33.00
CA ALA A 636 -42.19 11.64 -33.05
C ALA A 636 -41.72 11.22 -31.63
N ALA A 637 -40.77 10.28 -31.57
CA ALA A 637 -40.34 9.60 -30.34
C ALA A 637 -39.80 10.55 -29.25
N ASP A 638 -39.89 10.09 -27.98
CA ASP A 638 -39.37 10.67 -26.73
C ASP A 638 -38.80 12.11 -26.83
N PRO A 639 -39.54 13.16 -26.42
CA PRO A 639 -39.07 14.54 -26.58
C PRO A 639 -37.78 14.77 -25.79
N ALA A 640 -36.69 15.03 -26.52
CA ALA A 640 -35.31 15.09 -26.03
C ALA A 640 -35.20 15.78 -24.66
N ALA A 641 -35.13 14.94 -23.62
CA ALA A 641 -35.14 15.37 -22.25
C ALA A 641 -33.73 15.72 -21.79
N VAL A 642 -33.54 16.95 -21.32
CA VAL A 642 -32.29 17.44 -20.75
C VAL A 642 -32.17 16.97 -19.30
N ARG A 643 -31.04 16.38 -18.94
CA ARG A 643 -30.77 15.79 -17.62
C ARG A 643 -29.71 16.59 -16.87
N THR A 644 -30.01 16.95 -15.63
CA THR A 644 -29.05 17.57 -14.71
C THR A 644 -29.01 16.76 -13.42
N ALA A 645 -27.87 16.17 -13.09
CA ALA A 645 -27.73 15.37 -11.87
C ALA A 645 -27.58 16.30 -10.65
N PHE A 646 -28.13 15.92 -9.51
CA PHE A 646 -27.96 16.69 -8.27
C PHE A 646 -27.80 15.80 -7.05
N GLY A 647 -27.19 16.32 -5.98
CA GLY A 647 -26.95 15.56 -4.76
C GLY A 647 -26.74 16.42 -3.52
N VAL A 648 -27.16 15.89 -2.37
CA VAL A 648 -26.95 16.46 -1.04
C VAL A 648 -26.54 15.35 -0.07
N VAL A 649 -25.59 15.62 0.81
CA VAL A 649 -25.22 14.71 1.90
C VAL A 649 -25.84 15.23 3.19
N ARG A 650 -26.78 14.49 3.76
CA ARG A 650 -27.41 14.80 5.05
C ARG A 650 -26.58 14.12 6.14
N GLU A 651 -25.80 14.91 6.88
CA GLU A 651 -24.80 14.39 7.83
C GLU A 651 -25.43 13.61 9.00
N ALA A 652 -24.99 12.36 9.23
CA ALA A 652 -25.40 11.61 10.41
C ALA A 652 -25.07 12.36 11.71
N GLU A 653 -25.87 12.14 12.77
CA GLU A 653 -25.75 12.85 14.06
C GLU A 653 -24.29 13.09 14.49
N ALA A 654 -23.88 14.37 14.45
CA ALA A 654 -22.51 14.81 14.63
C ALA A 654 -22.43 16.14 15.38
N TYR A 655 -21.28 16.39 15.99
CA TYR A 655 -21.07 17.51 16.90
C TYR A 655 -19.69 18.13 16.74
N ASP A 656 -19.59 19.40 17.11
CA ASP A 656 -18.33 20.11 17.11
C ASP A 656 -17.53 19.85 18.39
N LEU A 657 -16.41 19.14 18.22
CA LEU A 657 -15.38 18.97 19.22
C LEU A 657 -14.34 20.08 19.09
N THR A 658 -14.39 21.04 20.01
CA THR A 658 -13.38 22.10 20.12
C THR A 658 -12.26 21.67 21.06
N LEU A 659 -11.11 21.27 20.52
CA LEU A 659 -9.89 21.01 21.27
C LEU A 659 -9.12 22.31 21.50
N LYS A 660 -8.64 22.53 22.73
CA LYS A 660 -7.77 23.66 23.09
C LYS A 660 -6.49 23.13 23.74
N PHE A 661 -5.34 23.48 23.19
CA PHE A 661 -4.05 22.91 23.59
C PHE A 661 -3.21 23.93 24.35
N LEU A 662 -2.74 23.56 25.54
CA LEU A 662 -1.89 24.42 26.37
C LEU A 662 -0.58 23.70 26.71
N ASP A 663 0.54 24.40 26.52
CA ASP A 663 1.89 23.92 26.83
C ASP A 663 2.18 23.91 28.34
N ARG A 664 3.42 23.55 28.74
CA ARG A 664 3.84 23.55 30.16
C ARG A 664 3.87 24.94 30.81
N GLY A 665 4.00 26.01 30.03
CA GLY A 665 3.87 27.39 30.48
C GLY A 665 2.42 27.89 30.53
N GLY A 666 1.47 27.15 29.95
CA GLY A 666 0.09 27.58 29.75
C GLY A 666 -0.13 28.45 28.50
N LYS A 667 0.82 28.50 27.58
CA LYS A 667 0.68 29.14 26.26
C LYS A 667 -0.08 28.21 25.29
N PRO A 668 -0.80 28.74 24.30
CA PRO A 668 -1.43 27.92 23.28
C PRO A 668 -0.41 27.17 22.40
N VAL A 669 -0.78 25.98 21.91
CA VAL A 669 0.03 25.18 20.98
C VAL A 669 -0.67 25.10 19.62
N SER A 670 -0.04 25.66 18.59
CA SER A 670 -0.53 25.75 17.20
C SER A 670 -0.07 24.61 16.28
N ALA A 671 0.51 23.55 16.87
CA ALA A 671 1.03 22.38 16.15
C ALA A 671 0.94 21.08 17.01
N PRO A 672 -0.25 20.67 17.49
CA PRO A 672 -0.42 19.47 18.30
C PRO A 672 -0.58 18.24 17.39
N LEU A 673 0.27 17.24 17.57
CA LEU A 673 0.09 15.93 16.93
C LEU A 673 -1.05 15.19 17.66
N THR A 674 -2.24 15.09 17.07
CA THR A 674 -3.48 14.66 17.76
C THR A 674 -4.18 13.54 16.98
N GLU A 675 -4.94 12.68 17.69
CA GLU A 675 -5.84 11.68 17.12
C GLU A 675 -7.21 11.69 17.82
N ILE A 676 -8.27 11.35 17.08
CA ILE A 676 -9.62 11.09 17.61
C ILE A 676 -10.02 9.67 17.22
N LEU A 677 -9.94 8.75 18.17
CA LEU A 677 -10.10 7.31 17.94
C LEU A 677 -11.45 6.86 18.47
N GLY A 678 -12.40 6.53 17.59
CA GLY A 678 -13.64 5.88 17.98
C GLY A 678 -13.40 4.40 18.31
N TYR A 679 -14.21 3.82 19.20
CA TYR A 679 -14.09 2.38 19.52
C TYR A 679 -14.53 1.44 18.37
N SER A 680 -15.04 1.99 17.27
CA SER A 680 -15.50 1.28 16.06
C SER A 680 -14.80 1.76 14.77
N GLY A 681 -13.83 2.69 14.86
CA GLY A 681 -13.17 3.27 13.69
C GLY A 681 -12.42 4.57 14.01
N THR A 682 -11.42 4.92 13.19
CA THR A 682 -10.59 6.12 13.35
C THR A 682 -11.20 7.35 12.69
N TYR A 683 -11.03 8.52 13.32
CA TYR A 683 -11.37 9.81 12.71
C TYR A 683 -10.14 10.73 12.73
N TRP A 684 -9.78 11.27 11.57
CA TRP A 684 -8.59 12.13 11.42
C TRP A 684 -8.90 13.60 11.65
N THR A 685 -7.85 14.35 12.02
CA THR A 685 -7.93 15.80 12.26
C THR A 685 -6.82 16.55 11.53
N THR A 686 -6.91 16.65 10.20
CA THR A 686 -5.97 17.45 9.39
C THR A 686 -6.63 18.50 8.49
N ASN A 687 -7.94 18.42 8.23
CA ASN A 687 -8.62 19.43 7.41
C ASN A 687 -9.06 20.64 8.24
N LEU A 688 -8.10 21.50 8.58
CA LEU A 688 -8.30 22.72 9.36
C LEU A 688 -8.08 23.95 8.48
N LYS A 689 -9.15 24.70 8.18
CA LYS A 689 -9.10 25.84 7.26
C LYS A 689 -8.98 27.22 7.96
N ASP A 690 -8.87 27.26 9.29
CA ASP A 690 -8.82 28.49 10.10
C ASP A 690 -7.44 28.66 10.78
N SER A 691 -6.51 29.30 10.07
CA SER A 691 -5.15 29.57 10.55
C SER A 691 -5.10 30.50 11.76
N GLU A 692 -6.10 31.37 11.95
CA GLU A 692 -6.16 32.29 13.08
C GLU A 692 -6.47 31.55 14.39
N GLN A 693 -7.43 30.63 14.38
CA GLN A 693 -7.74 29.78 15.55
C GLN A 693 -6.62 28.77 15.83
N ILE A 694 -6.01 28.20 14.79
CA ILE A 694 -4.81 27.35 14.91
C ILE A 694 -3.69 28.11 15.64
N SER A 695 -3.40 29.37 15.26
CA SER A 695 -2.40 30.20 15.95
C SER A 695 -2.69 30.43 17.44
N LYS A 696 -3.97 30.37 17.83
CA LYS A 696 -4.47 30.49 19.21
C LYS A 696 -4.60 29.13 19.92
N GLY A 697 -4.11 28.05 19.32
CA GLY A 697 -4.18 26.68 19.85
C GLY A 697 -5.61 26.14 20.00
N VAL A 698 -6.55 26.62 19.16
CA VAL A 698 -7.96 26.21 19.15
C VAL A 698 -8.26 25.47 17.85
N TYR A 699 -8.77 24.26 17.98
CA TYR A 699 -9.02 23.32 16.89
C TYR A 699 -10.47 22.88 16.98
N ARG A 700 -11.27 23.15 15.95
CA ARG A 700 -12.65 22.70 15.86
C ARG A 700 -12.72 21.57 14.84
N VAL A 701 -13.15 20.41 15.28
CA VAL A 701 -13.34 19.22 14.44
C VAL A 701 -14.77 18.76 14.59
N ARG A 702 -15.43 18.51 13.47
CA ARG A 702 -16.77 17.96 13.44
C ARG A 702 -16.69 16.44 13.37
N VAL A 703 -17.30 15.77 14.33
CA VAL A 703 -17.15 14.31 14.54
C VAL A 703 -18.53 13.72 14.83
N PRO A 704 -18.87 12.51 14.32
CA PRO A 704 -20.11 11.83 14.67
C PRO A 704 -20.34 11.69 16.18
N ARG A 705 -21.59 11.42 16.57
CA ARG A 705 -21.93 10.99 17.92
C ARG A 705 -21.22 9.68 18.24
N GLY A 706 -20.54 9.63 19.38
CA GLY A 706 -19.82 8.43 19.77
C GLY A 706 -19.03 8.54 21.07
N ASP A 707 -18.41 7.43 21.45
CA ASP A 707 -17.40 7.38 22.52
C ASP A 707 -16.00 7.33 21.87
N TYR A 708 -15.18 8.34 22.17
CA TYR A 708 -13.85 8.54 21.59
C TYR A 708 -12.73 8.48 22.63
N VAL A 709 -11.56 8.00 22.22
CA VAL A 709 -10.26 8.33 22.85
C VAL A 709 -9.68 9.52 22.09
N VAL A 710 -9.23 10.55 22.79
CA VAL A 710 -8.44 11.63 22.17
C VAL A 710 -7.03 11.53 22.71
N ASP A 711 -6.04 11.35 21.85
CA ASP A 711 -4.63 11.41 22.23
C ASP A 711 -3.96 12.64 21.59
N THR A 712 -2.90 13.14 22.20
CA THR A 712 -2.13 14.24 21.64
C THR A 712 -0.71 14.31 22.19
N VAL A 713 0.20 14.86 21.38
CA VAL A 713 1.58 15.18 21.75
C VAL A 713 1.83 16.66 21.52
N LEU A 714 2.23 17.34 22.59
CA LEU A 714 2.54 18.77 22.61
C LEU A 714 4.04 18.95 22.83
N ALA A 715 4.72 19.67 21.95
CA ALA A 715 6.12 20.07 22.10
C ALA A 715 6.21 21.52 22.56
N ASP A 716 7.10 21.79 23.52
CA ASP A 716 7.45 23.13 23.97
C ASP A 716 8.96 23.22 24.30
N ALA A 717 9.47 24.43 24.58
CA ALA A 717 10.88 24.66 24.89
C ALA A 717 11.39 23.90 26.13
N GLY A 718 10.49 23.41 26.99
CA GLY A 718 10.78 22.54 28.13
C GLY A 718 10.70 21.05 27.82
N GLY A 719 10.28 20.64 26.61
CA GLY A 719 10.19 19.25 26.13
C GLY A 719 8.78 18.80 25.73
N THR A 720 8.55 17.48 25.71
CA THR A 720 7.34 16.89 25.10
C THR A 720 6.33 16.35 26.10
N SER A 721 5.06 16.72 25.95
CA SER A 721 3.95 16.30 26.81
C SER A 721 2.95 15.46 26.02
N ALA A 722 2.85 14.16 26.33
CA ALA A 722 1.85 13.27 25.75
C ALA A 722 0.61 13.22 26.67
N LEU A 723 -0.56 13.54 26.13
CA LEU A 723 -1.82 13.61 26.87
C LEU A 723 -2.81 12.65 26.23
N VAL A 724 -3.51 11.86 27.04
CA VAL A 724 -4.63 11.06 26.55
C VAL A 724 -5.89 11.38 27.35
N ARG A 725 -7.02 11.44 26.65
CA ARG A 725 -8.36 11.38 27.19
C ARG A 725 -8.93 10.00 26.84
N PRO A 726 -8.88 9.01 27.76
CA PRO A 726 -9.29 7.63 27.47
C PRO A 726 -10.77 7.45 27.15
N ARG A 727 -11.60 8.45 27.46
CA ARG A 727 -13.02 8.46 27.11
C ARG A 727 -13.57 9.88 26.98
N LEU A 728 -14.21 10.13 25.86
CA LEU A 728 -14.95 11.33 25.50
C LEU A 728 -16.27 10.90 24.83
N SER A 729 -17.36 10.91 25.59
CA SER A 729 -18.70 10.70 25.05
C SER A 729 -19.18 12.00 24.40
N LEU A 730 -19.21 12.04 23.07
CA LEU A 730 -19.64 13.18 22.28
C LEU A 730 -21.13 13.04 21.94
N THR A 731 -21.96 13.81 22.64
CA THR A 731 -23.45 13.81 22.53
C THR A 731 -24.02 15.23 22.44
N ARG A 732 -23.14 16.21 22.20
CA ARG A 732 -23.38 17.64 22.02
C ARG A 732 -22.05 18.32 21.70
N ASP A 733 -22.10 19.53 21.16
CA ASP A 733 -20.93 20.40 21.04
C ASP A 733 -20.16 20.48 22.37
N THR A 734 -18.86 20.26 22.28
CA THR A 734 -18.02 20.01 23.44
C THR A 734 -16.66 20.67 23.27
N THR A 735 -16.27 21.51 24.23
CA THR A 735 -14.89 22.01 24.34
C THR A 735 -14.08 21.14 25.31
N VAL A 736 -12.90 20.68 24.87
CA VAL A 736 -11.94 19.94 25.70
C VAL A 736 -10.62 20.71 25.75
N VAL A 737 -10.12 20.98 26.96
CA VAL A 737 -8.78 21.58 27.16
C VAL A 737 -7.77 20.49 27.47
N LEU A 738 -6.79 20.33 26.58
CA LEU A 738 -5.66 19.41 26.69
C LEU A 738 -4.47 20.19 27.24
N ASP A 739 -4.33 20.15 28.57
CA ASP A 739 -3.47 21.03 29.37
C ASP A 739 -2.21 20.31 29.87
N ALA A 740 -1.06 20.59 29.26
CA ALA A 740 0.22 19.96 29.58
C ALA A 740 0.74 20.29 30.98
N ARG A 741 0.24 21.33 31.65
CA ARG A 741 0.62 21.63 33.06
C ARG A 741 0.19 20.50 34.01
N LYS A 742 -0.81 19.70 33.63
CA LYS A 742 -1.27 18.51 34.37
C LYS A 742 -0.37 17.29 34.18
N ALA A 743 0.52 17.31 33.17
CA ALA A 743 1.38 16.18 32.86
C ALA A 743 2.47 15.98 33.91
N LYS A 744 2.79 14.71 34.22
CA LYS A 744 3.79 14.31 35.22
C LYS A 744 4.98 13.61 34.54
N PRO A 745 6.22 13.80 35.02
CA PRO A 745 7.40 13.17 34.38
C PRO A 745 7.36 11.64 34.43
N VAL A 746 7.68 11.01 33.31
CA VAL A 746 7.84 9.55 33.18
C VAL A 746 9.31 9.17 33.29
N GLY A 747 9.62 7.97 33.79
CA GLY A 747 10.98 7.45 33.75
C GLY A 747 11.08 5.96 34.05
N ILE A 748 11.91 5.27 33.26
CA ILE A 748 12.40 3.93 33.58
C ILE A 748 13.92 4.05 33.81
N THR A 749 14.40 3.51 34.92
CA THR A 749 15.83 3.43 35.24
C THR A 749 16.31 2.00 35.04
N ALA A 750 17.21 1.78 34.08
CA ALA A 750 17.86 0.50 33.87
C ALA A 750 18.96 0.21 34.91
N PRO A 751 19.28 -1.08 35.19
CA PRO A 751 20.38 -1.45 36.07
C PRO A 751 21.76 -0.95 35.60
N GLN A 752 22.73 -0.96 36.53
CA GLN A 752 24.17 -0.87 36.27
C GLN A 752 24.66 0.40 35.53
N GLY A 753 23.82 1.45 35.51
CA GLY A 753 24.15 2.75 34.89
C GLY A 753 24.21 2.70 33.36
N ALA A 754 23.39 1.85 32.72
CA ALA A 754 23.19 1.89 31.27
C ALA A 754 22.43 3.18 30.88
N LYS A 755 22.80 3.77 29.74
CA LYS A 755 22.15 5.00 29.23
C LYS A 755 21.04 4.63 28.26
N MET A 756 19.94 5.36 28.32
CA MET A 756 18.84 5.24 27.36
C MET A 756 19.27 5.77 25.98
N SER A 757 18.96 5.04 24.91
CA SER A 757 19.19 5.46 23.52
C SER A 757 17.95 5.40 22.62
N ASP A 758 16.91 4.66 23.03
CA ASP A 758 15.60 4.62 22.38
C ASP A 758 14.51 4.47 23.44
N GLY A 759 13.35 5.10 23.23
CA GLY A 759 12.23 5.21 24.16
C GLY A 759 10.89 5.27 23.43
N GLN A 760 9.97 4.43 23.85
CA GLN A 760 8.73 4.18 23.12
C GLN A 760 7.53 4.21 24.06
N LEU A 761 6.45 4.86 23.62
CA LEU A 761 5.12 4.77 24.21
C LEU A 761 4.16 4.38 23.09
N ASN A 762 3.56 3.20 23.19
CA ASN A 762 2.52 2.77 22.26
C ASN A 762 1.15 2.79 22.96
N LEU A 763 0.16 3.37 22.28
CA LEU A 763 -1.24 3.39 22.67
C LEU A 763 -2.04 2.44 21.77
N ALA A 764 -2.65 1.41 22.34
CA ALA A 764 -3.62 0.55 21.66
C ALA A 764 -5.04 0.89 22.12
N VAL A 765 -5.96 1.07 21.17
CA VAL A 765 -7.39 1.38 21.39
C VAL A 765 -8.27 0.38 20.64
N GLY A 766 -9.33 -0.09 21.30
CA GLY A 766 -10.31 -1.02 20.72
C GLY A 766 -10.34 -2.38 21.40
N THR A 767 -11.25 -3.26 20.96
CA THR A 767 -11.32 -4.65 21.41
C THR A 767 -10.29 -5.49 20.67
N GLY A 768 -9.23 -5.91 21.35
CA GLY A 768 -8.25 -6.84 20.76
C GLY A 768 -8.90 -8.17 20.36
N SER A 769 -9.01 -8.39 19.03
CA SER A 769 -9.21 -9.65 18.28
C SER A 769 -10.32 -10.65 18.67
N ASN A 770 -11.06 -10.45 19.77
CA ASN A 770 -12.05 -11.40 20.30
C ASN A 770 -13.45 -10.74 20.47
N GLY A 771 -13.97 -10.07 19.44
CA GLY A 771 -15.16 -9.22 19.59
C GLY A 771 -15.98 -8.92 18.33
N GLY A 772 -16.29 -9.93 17.51
CA GLY A 772 -17.49 -9.92 16.64
C GLY A 772 -17.54 -8.99 15.41
N THR A 773 -16.82 -7.87 15.37
CA THR A 773 -16.90 -6.88 14.27
C THR A 773 -15.51 -6.44 13.77
N GLY A 774 -14.85 -7.31 13.01
CA GLY A 774 -14.01 -6.97 11.84
C GLY A 774 -12.72 -6.13 11.95
N GLY A 775 -12.47 -5.36 13.01
CA GLY A 775 -11.33 -4.41 13.05
C GLY A 775 -10.06 -4.94 13.73
N GLU A 776 -8.89 -4.66 13.17
CA GLU A 776 -7.63 -4.68 13.93
C GLU A 776 -7.64 -3.57 15.00
N PRO A 777 -7.01 -3.77 16.18
CA PRO A 777 -6.94 -2.74 17.21
C PRO A 777 -6.09 -1.55 16.69
N HIS A 778 -6.61 -0.32 16.84
CA HIS A 778 -5.85 0.86 16.45
C HIS A 778 -4.61 1.01 17.35
N ASN A 779 -3.44 1.16 16.75
CA ASN A 779 -2.18 1.36 17.45
C ASN A 779 -1.53 2.67 17.00
N SER A 780 -1.23 3.55 17.95
CA SER A 780 -0.36 4.71 17.76
C SER A 780 0.92 4.54 18.56
N THR A 781 2.05 4.39 17.88
CA THR A 781 3.36 4.32 18.52
C THR A 781 4.07 5.65 18.39
N LEU A 782 4.55 6.16 19.53
CA LEU A 782 5.36 7.35 19.62
C LEU A 782 6.80 6.96 19.99
N PHE A 783 7.76 7.44 19.20
CA PHE A 783 9.19 7.25 19.43
C PHE A 783 9.82 8.54 19.98
N TRP A 784 10.67 8.39 21.00
CA TRP A 784 11.53 9.42 21.59
C TRP A 784 12.94 8.86 21.75
N GLY A 785 13.98 9.67 21.51
CA GLY A 785 15.35 9.24 21.83
C GLY A 785 15.54 8.91 23.32
N THR A 786 14.93 9.68 24.22
CA THR A 786 14.89 9.37 25.67
C THR A 786 13.62 9.90 26.34
N PHE A 787 13.25 9.35 27.50
CA PHE A 787 12.20 9.93 28.35
C PHE A 787 12.65 11.19 29.13
N LYS A 788 13.86 11.71 28.89
CA LYS A 788 14.26 13.00 29.47
C LYS A 788 13.33 14.08 28.95
N ASN A 789 12.78 14.88 29.87
CA ASN A 789 11.77 15.91 29.58
C ASN A 789 10.44 15.39 28.99
N LEU A 790 10.18 14.07 28.95
CA LEU A 790 8.85 13.53 28.65
C LEU A 790 7.94 13.65 29.89
N ARG A 791 6.72 14.15 29.69
CA ARG A 791 5.65 14.16 30.70
C ARG A 791 4.38 13.56 30.11
N THR A 792 3.59 12.89 30.94
CA THR A 792 2.33 12.26 30.51
C THR A 792 1.15 12.67 31.38
N ALA A 793 -0.04 12.76 30.80
CA ALA A 793 -1.29 12.96 31.55
C ALA A 793 -2.45 12.09 31.03
N THR A 794 -3.27 11.62 31.96
CA THR A 794 -4.61 11.11 31.70
C THR A 794 -5.59 12.23 32.02
N LEU A 795 -6.46 12.57 31.08
CA LEU A 795 -7.40 13.68 31.20
C LEU A 795 -8.83 13.16 31.13
N GLY A 796 -9.63 13.40 32.17
CA GLY A 796 -11.01 12.89 32.22
C GLY A 796 -11.10 11.42 32.66
N PRO A 797 -12.23 10.75 32.38
CA PRO A 797 -12.50 9.40 32.87
C PRO A 797 -11.65 8.32 32.17
N ALA A 798 -11.52 7.17 32.83
CA ALA A 798 -10.87 5.99 32.27
C ALA A 798 -11.70 5.36 31.12
N ALA A 799 -11.01 4.62 30.25
CA ALA A 799 -11.65 3.80 29.23
C ALA A 799 -12.39 2.61 29.88
N PRO A 800 -13.37 1.99 29.20
CA PRO A 800 -13.94 0.71 29.62
C PRO A 800 -12.84 -0.38 29.64
N PRO A 801 -12.95 -1.40 30.52
CA PRO A 801 -11.96 -2.48 30.60
C PRO A 801 -11.74 -3.20 29.27
N GLY A 802 -10.49 -3.47 28.94
CA GLY A 802 -10.08 -4.13 27.69
C GLY A 802 -10.16 -3.24 26.43
N ARG A 803 -10.47 -1.95 26.56
CA ARG A 803 -10.53 -1.00 25.42
C ARG A 803 -9.28 -0.15 25.25
N LEU A 804 -8.34 -0.21 26.18
CA LEU A 804 -7.10 0.57 26.18
C LEU A 804 -5.92 -0.29 26.66
N SER A 805 -4.78 -0.23 26.00
CA SER A 805 -3.52 -0.75 26.55
C SER A 805 -2.37 0.16 26.15
N THR A 806 -1.56 0.58 27.12
CA THR A 806 -0.35 1.38 26.84
C THR A 806 0.90 0.55 27.11
N GLN A 807 1.83 0.51 26.16
CA GLN A 807 3.16 -0.07 26.37
C GLN A 807 4.16 1.07 26.55
N LEU A 808 4.99 1.01 27.60
CA LEU A 808 6.14 1.89 27.77
C LEU A 808 7.40 1.04 27.68
N GLY A 809 8.30 1.33 26.74
CA GLY A 809 9.48 0.51 26.51
C GLY A 809 10.67 1.28 25.93
N GLY A 810 11.74 0.56 25.59
CA GLY A 810 12.92 1.16 24.99
C GLY A 810 14.21 0.39 25.24
N LEU A 811 15.32 1.00 24.84
CA LEU A 811 16.67 0.48 24.96
C LEU A 811 17.51 1.31 25.92
N TRP A 812 18.23 0.62 26.81
CA TRP A 812 19.38 1.17 27.53
C TRP A 812 20.64 0.35 27.23
N GLN A 813 21.76 1.02 26.99
CA GLN A 813 23.00 0.38 26.57
C GLN A 813 24.23 0.83 27.38
N LYS A 814 25.21 -0.09 27.48
CA LYS A 814 26.56 0.15 28.02
C LYS A 814 27.54 -0.80 27.33
N GLY A 815 28.22 -0.34 26.28
CA GLY A 815 29.05 -1.20 25.43
C GLY A 815 28.21 -2.28 24.75
N SER A 816 28.64 -3.55 24.84
CA SER A 816 27.88 -4.72 24.35
C SER A 816 26.85 -5.29 25.35
N THR A 817 26.53 -4.55 26.42
CA THR A 817 25.42 -4.88 27.33
C THR A 817 24.23 -4.01 27.02
N THR A 818 23.10 -4.61 26.68
CA THR A 818 21.84 -3.96 26.33
C THR A 818 20.72 -4.39 27.27
N TYR A 819 19.74 -3.50 27.48
CA TYR A 819 18.56 -3.71 28.29
C TYR A 819 17.34 -3.26 27.48
N HIS A 820 16.55 -4.22 27.02
CA HIS A 820 15.34 -4.00 26.24
C HIS A 820 14.16 -4.16 27.20
N LEU A 821 13.64 -3.03 27.67
CA LEU A 821 12.67 -2.99 28.75
C LEU A 821 11.28 -2.71 28.18
N LEU A 822 10.27 -3.47 28.62
CA LEU A 822 8.89 -3.37 28.18
C LEU A 822 7.94 -3.49 29.36
N HIS A 823 7.13 -2.46 29.55
CA HIS A 823 6.15 -2.32 30.62
C HIS A 823 4.76 -2.17 29.99
N ASN A 824 3.98 -3.25 29.95
CA ASN A 824 2.61 -3.21 29.47
C ASN A 824 1.64 -2.78 30.59
N LEU A 825 0.84 -1.76 30.31
CA LEU A 825 -0.13 -1.14 31.21
C LEU A 825 -1.54 -1.29 30.60
N PRO A 826 -2.23 -2.42 30.87
CA PRO A 826 -3.62 -2.56 30.46
C PRO A 826 -4.49 -1.52 31.18
N ASP A 827 -5.46 -0.98 30.45
CA ASP A 827 -6.48 0.00 30.85
C ASP A 827 -5.94 1.30 31.47
N ARG A 828 -4.64 1.60 31.31
CA ARG A 828 -3.97 2.71 31.99
C ARG A 828 -2.86 3.36 31.16
N PHE A 829 -2.92 4.69 31.07
CA PHE A 829 -1.85 5.52 30.54
C PHE A 829 -0.75 5.79 31.60
N PRO A 830 0.55 5.90 31.25
CA PRO A 830 1.67 6.00 32.19
C PRO A 830 1.82 7.36 32.89
N THR A 831 0.74 7.97 33.37
CA THR A 831 0.72 9.31 34.01
C THR A 831 1.61 9.37 35.25
N GLY A 832 2.80 9.96 35.11
CA GLY A 832 3.81 10.01 36.18
C GLY A 832 4.43 8.64 36.49
N TYR A 833 4.40 7.70 35.56
CA TYR A 833 4.95 6.35 35.74
C TYR A 833 6.46 6.40 36.00
N ARG A 834 6.89 5.80 37.11
CA ARG A 834 8.31 5.64 37.45
C ARG A 834 8.59 4.21 37.88
N HIS A 835 9.61 3.60 37.25
CA HIS A 835 10.09 2.27 37.62
C HIS A 835 11.62 2.24 37.66
N THR A 836 12.18 1.53 38.64
CA THR A 836 13.61 1.20 38.68
C THR A 836 13.74 -0.30 38.50
N THR A 837 14.13 -0.70 37.29
CA THR A 837 14.17 -2.11 36.91
C THR A 837 15.26 -2.84 37.69
N ARG A 838 14.94 -4.01 38.22
CA ARG A 838 15.88 -4.84 38.98
C ARG A 838 16.36 -6.05 38.18
N MET A 839 17.56 -6.55 38.48
CA MET A 839 18.17 -7.68 37.77
C MET A 839 17.34 -8.97 37.83
N ASN A 840 16.52 -9.15 38.87
CA ASN A 840 15.62 -10.30 39.04
C ASN A 840 14.31 -10.18 38.23
N GLU A 841 14.05 -9.03 37.59
CA GLU A 841 12.90 -8.80 36.69
C GLU A 841 13.26 -9.13 35.21
N LEU A 842 14.52 -9.51 34.97
CA LEU A 842 15.11 -9.64 33.63
C LEU A 842 15.57 -11.06 33.32
N ALA A 843 15.37 -11.50 32.08
CA ALA A 843 16.05 -12.66 31.51
C ALA A 843 17.34 -12.23 30.78
N LEU A 844 18.40 -13.03 30.86
CA LEU A 844 19.67 -12.75 30.17
C LEU A 844 19.82 -13.64 28.93
N LEU A 845 19.77 -13.03 27.75
CA LEU A 845 20.19 -13.61 26.49
C LEU A 845 21.70 -13.34 26.35
N LYS A 846 22.52 -14.33 26.72
CA LYS A 846 23.98 -14.25 26.59
C LYS A 846 24.35 -14.71 25.19
N ARG A 847 24.94 -13.84 24.38
CA ARG A 847 25.32 -14.12 22.99
C ARG A 847 26.82 -13.97 22.81
N ASN A 848 27.53 -15.08 22.64
CA ASN A 848 28.94 -15.05 22.27
C ASN A 848 28.99 -14.80 20.76
N PHE A 849 29.20 -13.55 20.36
CA PHE A 849 29.15 -13.12 18.96
C PHE A 849 30.58 -13.08 18.42
N GLY A 850 30.90 -14.04 17.56
CA GLY A 850 32.20 -14.15 16.91
C GLY A 850 32.41 -13.14 15.78
N SER A 851 33.66 -13.00 15.36
CA SER A 851 34.05 -12.39 14.09
C SER A 851 35.44 -12.89 13.71
N SER A 852 35.59 -13.37 12.47
CA SER A 852 36.87 -13.82 11.93
C SER A 852 37.69 -12.70 11.29
N VAL A 853 37.19 -11.46 11.33
CA VAL A 853 37.83 -10.25 10.81
C VAL A 853 38.00 -9.26 11.98
N PRO A 854 39.15 -8.60 12.15
CA PRO A 854 39.34 -7.61 13.21
C PRO A 854 38.55 -6.32 12.95
N HIS A 855 38.36 -5.50 14.00
CA HIS A 855 37.73 -4.16 13.95
C HIS A 855 36.28 -4.09 13.43
N ARG A 856 35.59 -5.23 13.34
CA ARG A 856 34.17 -5.29 12.98
C ARG A 856 33.30 -4.81 14.14
N LYS A 857 32.13 -4.24 13.81
CA LYS A 857 31.12 -3.85 14.80
C LYS A 857 29.94 -4.83 14.75
N GLY A 858 29.32 -5.07 15.89
CA GLY A 858 28.13 -5.90 16.05
C GLY A 858 26.95 -5.02 16.46
N ILE A 859 25.76 -5.43 16.04
CA ILE A 859 24.49 -4.81 16.39
C ILE A 859 23.52 -5.90 16.85
N VAL A 860 22.59 -5.53 17.73
CA VAL A 860 21.48 -6.39 18.16
C VAL A 860 20.17 -5.65 17.92
N ASN A 861 19.26 -6.29 17.19
CA ASN A 861 17.85 -5.88 17.10
C ASN A 861 17.03 -6.85 17.95
N VAL A 862 16.30 -6.34 18.94
CA VAL A 862 15.40 -7.14 19.77
C VAL A 862 13.96 -6.73 19.52
N LEU A 863 13.17 -7.68 19.04
CA LEU A 863 11.75 -7.56 18.76
C LEU A 863 10.94 -8.20 19.90
N TRP A 864 9.78 -7.63 20.22
CA TRP A 864 8.72 -8.30 20.98
C TRP A 864 7.45 -8.41 20.17
N SER A 865 6.71 -9.50 20.38
CA SER A 865 5.34 -9.68 19.92
C SER A 865 4.42 -9.89 21.10
N GLY A 866 3.32 -9.14 21.14
CA GLY A 866 2.27 -9.22 22.15
C GLY A 866 0.87 -9.28 21.53
N PRO A 867 -0.19 -9.31 22.36
CA PRO A 867 -1.56 -9.53 21.90
C PRO A 867 -2.15 -8.42 21.02
N THR A 868 -1.65 -7.18 21.13
CA THR A 868 -2.18 -6.01 20.40
C THR A 868 -1.19 -5.40 19.41
N LEU A 869 0.13 -5.62 19.60
CA LEU A 869 1.19 -5.02 18.78
C LEU A 869 2.48 -5.84 18.89
N SER A 870 3.31 -5.76 17.84
CA SER A 870 4.72 -6.16 17.85
C SER A 870 5.60 -4.95 17.52
N LEU A 871 6.69 -4.75 18.26
CA LEU A 871 7.63 -3.64 18.12
C LEU A 871 9.06 -4.14 18.37
N GLY A 872 10.06 -3.27 18.22
CA GLY A 872 11.44 -3.61 18.50
C GLY A 872 12.32 -2.44 18.88
N THR A 873 13.58 -2.75 19.17
CA THR A 873 14.64 -1.81 19.57
C THR A 873 15.96 -2.25 18.95
N VAL A 874 16.78 -1.30 18.52
CA VAL A 874 18.06 -1.57 17.82
C VAL A 874 19.21 -0.96 18.62
N SER A 875 20.27 -1.75 18.85
CA SER A 875 21.43 -1.32 19.65
C SER A 875 22.32 -0.33 18.91
N ASP A 876 23.04 0.52 19.65
CA ASP A 876 24.24 1.17 19.12
C ASP A 876 25.28 0.10 18.74
N PRO A 877 26.08 0.30 17.67
CA PRO A 877 27.12 -0.65 17.29
C PRO A 877 28.23 -0.81 18.35
N PHE A 878 28.63 -2.05 18.66
CA PHE A 878 29.69 -2.37 19.63
C PHE A 878 30.81 -3.23 19.01
N PRO A 879 32.04 -3.26 19.56
CA PRO A 879 33.14 -4.04 18.95
C PRO A 879 32.92 -5.56 18.97
N LEU A 880 33.36 -6.24 17.91
CA LEU A 880 33.42 -7.70 17.79
C LEU A 880 34.86 -8.24 17.69
N PRO A 881 35.11 -9.50 18.08
CA PRO A 881 34.18 -10.42 18.75
C PRO A 881 33.90 -10.03 20.21
N THR A 882 32.74 -10.40 20.74
CA THR A 882 32.37 -10.10 22.14
C THR A 882 31.38 -11.11 22.73
N THR A 883 31.17 -11.03 24.05
CA THR A 883 30.00 -11.64 24.71
C THR A 883 28.98 -10.55 24.96
N ALA A 884 28.00 -10.41 24.06
CA ALA A 884 26.89 -9.50 24.24
C ALA A 884 25.97 -10.02 25.35
N LYS A 885 25.55 -9.10 26.22
CA LYS A 885 24.63 -9.37 27.34
C LYS A 885 23.32 -8.63 27.08
N ILE A 886 22.37 -9.33 26.51
CA ILE A 886 21.07 -8.78 26.12
C ILE A 886 20.09 -9.11 27.25
N TYR A 887 19.64 -8.11 27.99
CA TYR A 887 18.62 -8.29 29.03
C TYR A 887 17.24 -7.90 28.50
N VAL A 888 16.24 -8.75 28.76
CA VAL A 888 14.84 -8.49 28.38
C VAL A 888 13.91 -8.64 29.59
N THR A 889 12.93 -7.75 29.73
CA THR A 889 11.81 -7.93 30.69
C THR A 889 10.89 -9.07 30.25
N THR A 890 10.20 -9.74 31.18
CA THR A 890 9.35 -10.89 30.86
C THR A 890 7.85 -10.68 31.18
N PRO A 891 7.15 -9.73 30.53
CA PRO A 891 5.72 -9.54 30.73
C PRO A 891 4.91 -10.72 30.20
N LYS A 892 3.82 -11.08 30.90
CA LYS A 892 2.91 -12.19 30.52
C LYS A 892 2.25 -11.88 29.17
N GLY A 893 2.20 -12.87 28.29
CA GLY A 893 1.57 -12.75 26.96
C GLY A 893 2.51 -12.25 25.86
N PHE A 894 3.77 -11.91 26.17
CA PHE A 894 4.75 -11.46 25.20
C PHE A 894 5.79 -12.54 24.87
N LYS A 895 6.28 -12.51 23.63
CA LYS A 895 7.40 -13.30 23.12
C LYS A 895 8.47 -12.35 22.58
N TRP A 896 9.73 -12.77 22.66
CA TRP A 896 10.88 -11.98 22.23
C TRP A 896 11.70 -12.74 21.18
N THR A 897 12.27 -11.99 20.24
CA THR A 897 13.25 -12.45 19.23
C THR A 897 14.47 -11.55 19.32
N ALA A 898 15.67 -12.13 19.26
CA ALA A 898 16.93 -11.38 19.21
C ALA A 898 17.67 -11.69 17.90
N ASN A 899 17.84 -10.66 17.08
CA ASN A 899 18.54 -10.70 15.81
C ASN A 899 19.92 -10.05 15.97
N LEU A 900 20.93 -10.58 15.29
CA LEU A 900 22.33 -10.12 15.42
C LEU A 900 22.92 -9.77 14.05
N GLY A 901 23.56 -8.62 13.94
CA GLY A 901 24.20 -8.13 12.71
C GLY A 901 25.69 -7.79 12.90
N GLN A 902 26.49 -7.95 11.86
CA GLN A 902 27.91 -7.56 11.81
C GLN A 902 28.10 -6.50 10.71
N ARG A 903 28.65 -5.33 11.05
CA ARG A 903 28.87 -4.20 10.13
C ARG A 903 30.34 -3.89 9.91
N ASN A 904 30.60 -3.24 8.78
CA ASN A 904 31.85 -2.50 8.56
C ASN A 904 31.87 -1.22 9.41
N ALA A 905 33.05 -0.66 9.67
CA ALA A 905 33.17 0.58 10.43
C ALA A 905 32.76 1.84 9.65
N ALA A 906 32.66 1.74 8.31
CA ALA A 906 32.47 2.84 7.36
C ALA A 906 31.18 2.76 6.53
N VAL A 907 30.32 1.76 6.75
CA VAL A 907 29.07 1.54 6.00
C VAL A 907 27.97 1.19 7.01
N ASP A 908 26.76 1.69 6.77
CA ASP A 908 25.65 1.62 7.71
C ASP A 908 24.88 0.28 7.68
N ASP A 909 25.19 -0.60 6.71
CA ASP A 909 24.52 -1.89 6.45
C ASP A 909 25.20 -3.10 7.11
N ASP A 910 24.43 -4.19 7.27
CA ASP A 910 24.86 -5.46 7.87
C ASP A 910 25.47 -6.44 6.83
N ASP A 911 26.78 -6.68 6.92
CA ASP A 911 27.54 -7.62 6.09
C ASP A 911 27.27 -9.11 6.42
N VAL A 912 26.79 -9.37 7.65
CA VAL A 912 26.34 -10.69 8.12
C VAL A 912 25.16 -10.46 9.06
N PHE A 913 24.06 -11.19 8.88
CA PHE A 913 22.84 -10.99 9.67
C PHE A 913 22.14 -12.30 10.04
N TYR A 914 21.71 -12.39 11.31
CA TYR A 914 20.96 -13.51 11.88
C TYR A 914 19.57 -13.02 12.26
N GLY A 915 18.56 -13.28 11.41
CA GLY A 915 17.20 -12.74 11.55
C GLY A 915 16.14 -13.71 12.11
N THR A 916 16.53 -14.91 12.54
CA THR A 916 15.63 -16.09 12.64
C THR A 916 15.51 -16.70 14.04
N GLU A 917 15.88 -16.00 15.12
CA GLU A 917 15.57 -16.48 16.48
C GLU A 917 14.04 -16.61 16.67
N SER A 918 13.53 -17.83 16.85
CA SER A 918 12.10 -18.08 17.02
C SER A 918 11.54 -17.38 18.26
N ALA A 919 10.45 -16.61 18.07
CA ALA A 919 9.86 -15.79 19.12
C ALA A 919 9.49 -16.61 20.37
N ARG A 920 10.12 -16.27 21.51
CA ARG A 920 10.05 -17.06 22.75
C ARG A 920 9.71 -16.21 23.96
N SER A 921 8.85 -16.73 24.85
CA SER A 921 8.70 -16.17 26.19
C SER A 921 9.86 -16.64 27.08
N TYR A 922 10.65 -15.69 27.57
CA TYR A 922 11.75 -15.92 28.50
C TYR A 922 11.28 -15.86 29.96
N GLN A 923 12.09 -16.40 30.88
CA GLN A 923 11.82 -16.36 32.33
C GLN A 923 12.85 -15.48 33.03
N ALA A 924 12.40 -14.55 33.86
CA ALA A 924 13.27 -13.68 34.65
C ALA A 924 14.21 -14.48 35.57
N GLY A 925 15.41 -13.96 35.80
CA GLY A 925 16.47 -14.63 36.54
C GLY A 925 17.18 -15.78 35.79
N ARG A 926 16.68 -16.24 34.64
CA ARG A 926 17.35 -17.27 33.82
C ARG A 926 18.31 -16.67 32.79
N THR A 927 19.37 -17.43 32.51
CA THR A 927 20.32 -17.14 31.43
C THR A 927 20.14 -18.14 30.28
N TYR A 928 20.09 -17.61 29.06
CA TYR A 928 19.96 -18.35 27.81
C TYR A 928 21.20 -18.05 26.98
N ALA A 929 22.16 -18.98 26.96
CA ALA A 929 23.45 -18.81 26.30
C ALA A 929 23.44 -19.44 24.90
N ALA A 930 23.96 -18.71 23.91
CA ALA A 930 24.18 -19.20 22.56
C ALA A 930 25.42 -18.52 21.95
N THR A 931 26.01 -19.15 20.93
CA THR A 931 27.20 -18.66 20.21
C THR A 931 26.84 -18.47 18.75
N TYR A 932 27.15 -17.29 18.21
CA TYR A 932 26.82 -16.87 16.85
C TYR A 932 28.08 -16.51 16.07
N ASN A 933 28.06 -16.68 14.75
CA ASN A 933 29.13 -16.25 13.84
C ASN A 933 30.51 -16.88 14.13
N VAL A 934 30.48 -18.15 14.54
CA VAL A 934 31.67 -19.00 14.72
C VAL A 934 31.51 -20.23 13.82
N GLY A 935 32.58 -20.63 13.13
CA GLY A 935 32.56 -21.75 12.18
C GLY A 935 32.33 -23.13 12.81
N VAL A 936 32.17 -24.18 12.01
CA VAL A 936 32.25 -24.21 10.53
C VAL A 936 30.92 -23.80 9.91
N PHE A 937 30.95 -22.94 8.89
CA PHE A 937 29.75 -22.59 8.14
C PHE A 937 29.47 -23.64 7.06
N SER A 938 28.23 -24.09 6.96
CA SER A 938 27.76 -25.01 5.92
C SER A 938 26.28 -24.82 5.64
N PRO A 939 25.76 -25.37 4.53
CA PRO A 939 24.33 -25.56 4.35
C PRO A 939 23.67 -26.30 5.52
N ILE A 940 22.38 -26.05 5.72
CA ILE A 940 21.54 -26.68 6.75
C ILE A 940 20.22 -27.16 6.14
N THR A 941 19.77 -28.37 6.50
CA THR A 941 18.45 -28.89 6.11
C THR A 941 17.65 -29.39 7.32
N GLY A 942 16.33 -29.41 7.21
CA GLY A 942 15.39 -29.75 8.28
C GLY A 942 14.79 -28.54 9.01
N GLY A 943 13.71 -28.77 9.76
CA GLY A 943 12.84 -27.70 10.23
C GLY A 943 12.05 -27.13 9.04
N PRO A 944 11.95 -25.79 8.87
CA PRO A 944 11.33 -25.18 7.69
C PRO A 944 12.25 -25.16 6.45
N TYR A 945 13.50 -25.65 6.56
CA TYR A 945 14.51 -25.55 5.49
C TYR A 945 14.67 -26.86 4.72
N GLY A 946 14.64 -26.81 3.39
CA GLY A 946 14.65 -27.97 2.52
C GLY A 946 14.31 -27.61 1.09
N ALA A 947 13.69 -28.54 0.38
CA ALA A 947 13.08 -28.31 -0.92
C ALA A 947 11.73 -29.03 -0.99
N GLN A 948 10.80 -28.49 -1.77
CA GLN A 948 9.48 -29.06 -2.00
C GLN A 948 9.12 -28.94 -3.48
N ARG A 949 8.42 -29.94 -4.01
CA ARG A 949 7.85 -29.89 -5.36
C ARG A 949 6.35 -29.59 -5.26
N ASP A 950 5.85 -28.76 -6.18
CA ASP A 950 4.42 -28.61 -6.44
C ASP A 950 4.19 -28.58 -7.97
N GLY A 951 3.65 -29.67 -8.51
CA GLY A 951 3.43 -29.86 -9.95
C GLY A 951 4.72 -29.74 -10.79
N ASP A 952 4.78 -28.67 -11.59
CA ASP A 952 5.90 -28.29 -12.46
C ASP A 952 6.85 -27.25 -11.83
N THR A 953 6.68 -26.96 -10.53
CA THR A 953 7.56 -26.05 -9.76
C THR A 953 8.34 -26.77 -8.66
N LEU A 954 9.49 -26.21 -8.29
CA LEU A 954 10.39 -26.67 -7.24
C LEU A 954 10.81 -25.50 -6.36
N ASP A 955 10.22 -25.40 -5.18
CA ASP A 955 10.60 -24.45 -4.16
C ASP A 955 11.83 -24.95 -3.41
N LEU A 956 12.94 -24.25 -3.55
CA LEU A 956 14.14 -24.44 -2.73
C LEU A 956 14.12 -23.41 -1.60
N CYS A 957 14.41 -23.82 -0.36
CA CYS A 957 14.95 -22.93 0.66
C CYS A 957 15.89 -23.66 1.63
N VAL A 958 17.16 -23.72 1.24
CA VAL A 958 18.26 -24.34 2.00
C VAL A 958 19.30 -23.27 2.33
N PRO A 959 19.31 -22.67 3.53
CA PRO A 959 20.29 -21.63 3.87
C PRO A 959 21.73 -22.13 3.68
N ASP A 960 22.48 -21.48 2.82
CA ASP A 960 23.84 -21.86 2.38
C ASP A 960 24.91 -21.69 3.46
N LEU A 961 24.67 -20.76 4.39
CA LEU A 961 25.53 -20.40 5.50
C LEU A 961 24.79 -20.50 6.84
N ALA A 962 24.83 -21.68 7.46
CA ALA A 962 24.53 -21.83 8.88
C ALA A 962 25.81 -22.00 9.69
N ASP A 963 25.95 -21.25 10.79
CA ASP A 963 27.13 -21.26 11.66
C ASP A 963 27.36 -22.60 12.37
N GLY A 964 28.47 -22.77 13.10
CA GLY A 964 28.82 -24.03 13.76
C GLY A 964 27.80 -24.55 14.78
N ALA A 965 26.85 -23.72 15.24
CA ALA A 965 25.73 -24.11 16.10
C ALA A 965 24.44 -24.43 15.32
N GLY A 966 24.32 -23.96 14.07
CA GLY A 966 23.17 -24.17 13.20
C GLY A 966 22.25 -22.98 13.04
N HIS A 967 22.68 -21.78 13.39
CA HIS A 967 21.93 -20.57 13.10
C HIS A 967 22.16 -20.17 11.63
N PRO A 968 21.13 -20.15 10.77
CA PRO A 968 21.27 -19.66 9.40
C PRO A 968 21.53 -18.15 9.41
N ALA A 969 22.39 -17.70 8.51
CA ALA A 969 22.82 -16.31 8.40
C ALA A 969 22.75 -15.83 6.95
N TYR A 970 22.28 -14.61 6.76
CA TYR A 970 22.67 -13.86 5.57
C TYR A 970 24.16 -13.46 5.69
N SER A 971 24.87 -13.42 4.57
CA SER A 971 26.22 -12.87 4.49
C SER A 971 26.47 -12.34 3.08
N THR A 972 27.10 -11.16 3.01
CA THR A 972 27.61 -10.58 1.77
C THR A 972 28.59 -11.55 1.10
N ALA A 973 28.20 -12.10 -0.04
CA ALA A 973 28.96 -13.10 -0.78
C ALA A 973 28.56 -13.10 -2.25
N ARG A 974 29.49 -13.44 -3.15
CA ARG A 974 29.14 -13.82 -4.53
C ARG A 974 28.62 -15.25 -4.52
N ARG A 975 27.51 -15.48 -5.20
CA ARG A 975 26.83 -16.77 -5.31
C ARG A 975 26.66 -17.14 -6.77
N HIS A 976 26.55 -18.43 -7.04
CA HIS A 976 26.19 -18.96 -8.34
C HIS A 976 25.58 -20.35 -8.13
N THR A 977 24.33 -20.52 -8.57
CA THR A 977 23.46 -21.66 -8.27
C THR A 977 22.87 -22.21 -9.57
N THR A 978 22.99 -23.53 -9.76
CA THR A 978 22.42 -24.23 -10.91
C THR A 978 21.56 -25.41 -10.47
N VAL A 979 20.47 -25.63 -11.20
CA VAL A 979 19.57 -26.78 -11.04
C VAL A 979 19.40 -27.44 -12.40
N THR A 980 19.71 -28.73 -12.47
CA THR A 980 19.51 -29.54 -13.68
C THR A 980 18.64 -30.76 -13.41
N ALA A 981 17.91 -31.22 -14.42
CA ALA A 981 17.16 -32.48 -14.42
C ALA A 981 17.62 -33.33 -15.61
N ASP A 982 18.15 -34.53 -15.32
CA ASP A 982 18.77 -35.45 -16.29
C ASP A 982 19.82 -34.80 -17.24
N GLY A 983 20.46 -33.72 -16.77
CA GLY A 983 21.46 -32.94 -17.51
C GLY A 983 20.93 -31.67 -18.17
N THR A 984 19.62 -31.50 -18.31
CA THR A 984 19.00 -30.26 -18.81
C THR A 984 18.97 -29.21 -17.71
N THR A 985 19.49 -28.01 -17.99
CA THR A 985 19.44 -26.88 -17.06
C THR A 985 18.03 -26.31 -16.95
N LEU A 986 17.53 -26.24 -15.72
CA LEU A 986 16.26 -25.57 -15.36
C LEU A 986 16.51 -24.19 -14.74
N LEU A 987 17.60 -24.05 -13.99
CA LEU A 987 18.03 -22.81 -13.36
C LEU A 987 19.55 -22.63 -13.49
N ASP A 988 19.99 -21.42 -13.82
CA ASP A 988 21.39 -21.00 -13.81
C ASP A 988 21.43 -19.48 -13.51
N ASN A 989 21.80 -19.10 -12.28
CA ASN A 989 21.83 -17.71 -11.85
C ASN A 989 22.77 -17.45 -10.66
N ASP A 990 22.97 -16.18 -10.33
CA ASP A 990 23.77 -15.75 -9.17
C ASP A 990 22.95 -15.66 -7.85
N GLY A 991 21.82 -16.38 -7.78
CA GLY A 991 20.92 -16.45 -6.63
C GLY A 991 21.42 -17.39 -5.52
N ASP A 992 20.80 -17.28 -4.34
CA ASP A 992 21.01 -18.21 -3.24
C ASP A 992 20.16 -19.48 -3.38
N LEU A 993 20.02 -20.25 -2.31
CA LEU A 993 19.27 -21.51 -2.30
C LEU A 993 17.83 -21.36 -1.78
N CYS A 994 17.28 -20.14 -1.69
CA CYS A 994 15.90 -19.83 -1.33
C CYS A 994 15.15 -19.16 -2.51
N GLN A 995 14.84 -19.96 -3.54
CA GLN A 995 14.19 -19.55 -4.78
C GLN A 995 13.37 -20.69 -5.42
N THR A 996 12.35 -20.33 -6.19
CA THR A 996 11.50 -21.25 -6.96
C THR A 996 12.12 -21.54 -8.34
N VAL A 997 11.97 -22.77 -8.82
CA VAL A 997 12.38 -23.19 -10.17
C VAL A 997 11.16 -23.76 -10.89
N ASP A 998 10.85 -23.24 -12.07
CA ASP A 998 9.66 -23.61 -12.85
C ASP A 998 9.99 -24.61 -13.98
N LYS A 999 8.95 -25.05 -14.71
CA LYS A 999 9.05 -25.88 -15.92
C LYS A 999 9.74 -27.23 -15.68
N LEU A 1000 9.51 -27.82 -14.51
CA LEU A 1000 10.04 -29.15 -14.17
C LEU A 1000 9.49 -30.22 -15.13
N PRO A 1001 10.31 -31.24 -15.47
CA PRO A 1001 9.85 -32.40 -16.24
C PRO A 1001 8.58 -33.05 -15.68
N SER A 1002 7.63 -33.32 -16.58
CA SER A 1002 6.38 -34.06 -16.32
C SER A 1002 6.57 -35.58 -16.17
N ALA A 1003 7.82 -36.05 -16.20
CA ALA A 1003 8.23 -37.42 -15.92
C ALA A 1003 9.20 -37.45 -14.71
N PRO A 1004 9.38 -38.61 -14.04
CA PRO A 1004 10.42 -38.76 -13.02
C PRO A 1004 11.81 -38.49 -13.61
N ALA A 1005 12.58 -37.61 -12.97
CA ALA A 1005 13.90 -37.18 -13.44
C ALA A 1005 14.93 -37.17 -12.30
N ARG A 1006 16.22 -37.29 -12.65
CA ARG A 1006 17.33 -37.15 -11.69
C ARG A 1006 17.78 -35.70 -11.61
N TYR A 1007 17.48 -35.06 -10.49
CA TYR A 1007 17.82 -33.66 -10.22
C TYR A 1007 19.24 -33.54 -9.66
N THR A 1008 19.97 -32.52 -10.10
CA THR A 1008 21.20 -32.05 -9.46
C THR A 1008 21.07 -30.57 -9.13
N ILE A 1009 21.14 -30.24 -7.84
CA ILE A 1009 21.23 -28.86 -7.35
C ILE A 1009 22.69 -28.62 -6.99
N ARG A 1010 23.28 -27.53 -7.48
CA ARG A 1010 24.65 -27.11 -7.14
C ARG A 1010 24.66 -25.64 -6.77
N THR A 1011 25.38 -25.28 -5.72
CA THR A 1011 25.69 -23.88 -5.42
C THR A 1011 27.17 -23.69 -5.15
N THR A 1012 27.68 -22.52 -5.50
CA THR A 1012 29.01 -22.04 -5.12
C THR A 1012 28.88 -20.66 -4.48
N LEU A 1013 29.63 -20.43 -3.41
CA LEU A 1013 29.60 -19.20 -2.64
C LEU A 1013 31.04 -18.76 -2.31
N THR A 1014 31.32 -17.48 -2.47
CA THR A 1014 32.62 -16.86 -2.13
C THR A 1014 32.42 -15.60 -1.29
N ARG A 1015 33.01 -15.57 -0.10
CA ARG A 1015 32.92 -14.43 0.83
C ARG A 1015 34.14 -13.51 0.68
N PRO A 1016 33.96 -12.17 0.64
CA PRO A 1016 35.07 -11.23 0.67
C PRO A 1016 35.91 -11.39 1.96
N PRO A 1017 37.25 -11.31 1.90
CA PRO A 1017 38.10 -11.37 3.08
C PRO A 1017 37.83 -10.26 4.12
N SER A 1018 37.26 -9.13 3.69
CA SER A 1018 36.78 -8.04 4.54
C SER A 1018 35.52 -8.41 5.35
N VAL A 1019 34.78 -9.43 4.93
CA VAL A 1019 33.54 -9.91 5.57
C VAL A 1019 33.80 -11.11 6.47
N ALA A 1020 34.59 -12.09 5.99
CA ALA A 1020 34.99 -13.28 6.73
C ALA A 1020 36.32 -13.86 6.22
N THR A 1021 37.20 -14.32 7.14
CA THR A 1021 38.43 -15.05 6.79
C THR A 1021 38.27 -16.58 6.87
N THR A 1022 37.27 -17.07 7.61
CA THR A 1022 36.83 -18.47 7.66
C THR A 1022 35.74 -18.74 6.63
N THR A 1023 35.63 -19.99 6.14
CA THR A 1023 34.71 -20.40 5.06
C THR A 1023 34.69 -19.35 3.94
N SER A 1024 35.87 -19.13 3.35
CA SER A 1024 36.05 -18.09 2.33
C SER A 1024 35.44 -18.49 0.99
N HIS A 1025 35.35 -19.79 0.74
CA HIS A 1025 34.68 -20.37 -0.40
C HIS A 1025 33.98 -21.68 0.00
N LEU A 1026 32.78 -21.90 -0.51
CA LEU A 1026 31.97 -23.09 -0.29
C LEU A 1026 31.40 -23.55 -1.64
N THR A 1027 31.48 -24.86 -1.89
CA THR A 1027 30.76 -25.51 -2.99
C THR A 1027 29.92 -26.64 -2.38
N ALA A 1028 28.63 -26.68 -2.68
CA ALA A 1028 27.73 -27.75 -2.27
C ALA A 1028 26.95 -28.27 -3.48
N ALA A 1029 26.67 -29.58 -3.50
CA ALA A 1029 25.77 -30.16 -4.48
C ALA A 1029 24.98 -31.34 -3.93
N TRP A 1030 23.73 -31.45 -4.35
CA TRP A 1030 22.80 -32.54 -4.05
C TRP A 1030 22.40 -33.25 -5.34
N THR A 1031 22.18 -34.56 -5.27
CA THR A 1031 21.57 -35.32 -6.37
C THR A 1031 20.52 -36.27 -5.82
N PHE A 1032 19.33 -36.25 -6.40
CA PHE A 1032 18.18 -37.06 -5.99
C PHE A 1032 17.27 -37.33 -7.21
N THR A 1033 16.30 -38.23 -7.07
CA THR A 1033 15.25 -38.44 -8.08
C THR A 1033 13.94 -37.86 -7.57
N SER A 1034 13.14 -37.23 -8.44
CA SER A 1034 11.81 -36.74 -8.10
C SER A 1034 10.80 -36.91 -9.25
N SER A 1035 9.54 -37.20 -8.90
CA SER A 1035 8.39 -37.37 -9.79
C SER A 1035 7.34 -36.25 -9.60
N PRO A 1036 6.45 -35.99 -10.58
CA PRO A 1036 5.34 -35.04 -10.41
C PRO A 1036 4.32 -35.46 -9.34
N SER A 1037 4.29 -36.74 -8.98
CA SER A 1037 3.45 -37.28 -7.90
C SER A 1037 4.06 -37.12 -6.50
N ASP A 1038 5.29 -36.60 -6.39
CA ASP A 1038 5.92 -36.34 -5.09
C ASP A 1038 5.21 -35.18 -4.40
N SER A 1039 4.64 -35.42 -3.23
CA SER A 1039 4.07 -34.37 -2.37
C SER A 1039 4.88 -34.24 -1.08
N GLY A 1040 5.28 -33.01 -0.76
CA GLY A 1040 6.05 -32.68 0.45
C GLY A 1040 7.57 -32.54 0.22
N SER A 1041 8.35 -32.71 1.29
CA SER A 1041 9.77 -32.37 1.31
C SER A 1041 10.66 -33.38 0.57
N LEU A 1042 11.49 -32.87 -0.33
CA LEU A 1042 12.46 -33.62 -1.11
C LEU A 1042 13.69 -34.05 -0.28
N PRO A 1043 14.42 -35.13 -0.68
CA PRO A 1043 15.36 -35.84 0.19
C PRO A 1043 16.74 -35.18 0.36
N LEU A 1044 16.78 -33.86 0.63
CA LEU A 1044 18.03 -33.11 0.77
C LEU A 1044 18.73 -33.37 2.11
N SER A 1045 19.76 -34.22 2.07
CA SER A 1045 20.64 -34.50 3.21
C SER A 1045 21.81 -33.51 3.30
N THR A 1046 22.30 -33.24 4.50
CA THR A 1046 23.54 -32.45 4.71
C THR A 1046 24.43 -33.05 5.81
N VAL A 1047 25.72 -32.72 5.80
CA VAL A 1047 26.70 -33.02 6.86
C VAL A 1047 27.32 -31.72 7.37
N ARG A 1048 27.41 -31.59 8.70
CA ARG A 1048 27.89 -30.38 9.38
C ARG A 1048 28.97 -30.74 10.41
N PHE A 1049 29.92 -29.81 10.62
CA PHE A 1049 31.13 -30.03 11.42
C PHE A 1049 31.19 -29.08 12.62
N HIS A 1050 31.47 -29.61 13.81
CA HIS A 1050 31.34 -28.86 15.07
C HIS A 1050 32.67 -28.80 15.88
N PRO A 1051 33.79 -28.32 15.30
CA PRO A 1051 35.04 -28.16 16.03
C PRO A 1051 34.87 -27.13 17.17
N LYS A 1052 35.61 -27.31 18.28
CA LYS A 1052 35.64 -26.31 19.36
C LYS A 1052 36.58 -25.16 18.97
N LEU A 1053 36.00 -24.04 18.51
CA LEU A 1053 36.74 -22.86 18.07
C LEU A 1053 36.69 -21.71 19.10
N THR A 1054 37.63 -20.78 18.95
CA THR A 1054 37.59 -19.44 19.57
C THR A 1054 36.54 -18.53 18.91
N PRO A 1055 36.17 -17.38 19.51
CA PRO A 1055 35.29 -16.40 18.89
C PRO A 1055 35.81 -15.78 17.57
N THR A 1056 37.11 -15.94 17.27
CA THR A 1056 37.72 -15.54 15.98
C THR A 1056 37.73 -16.69 14.95
N GLY A 1057 37.16 -17.85 15.29
CA GLY A 1057 37.11 -19.02 14.40
C GLY A 1057 38.44 -19.79 14.31
N THR A 1058 39.26 -19.76 15.36
CA THR A 1058 40.57 -20.44 15.41
C THR A 1058 40.56 -21.68 16.30
N ALA A 1059 41.45 -22.63 16.00
CA ALA A 1059 41.80 -23.77 16.84
C ALA A 1059 43.34 -23.84 17.00
N PRO A 1060 43.87 -24.50 18.05
CA PRO A 1060 45.32 -24.59 18.23
C PRO A 1060 46.00 -25.43 17.14
N ALA A 1061 47.13 -24.93 16.62
CA ALA A 1061 48.07 -25.73 15.83
C ALA A 1061 48.79 -26.78 16.70
N GLY A 1062 49.40 -27.79 16.08
CA GLY A 1062 50.18 -28.85 16.78
C GLY A 1062 49.37 -29.79 17.68
N ARG A 1063 48.05 -29.61 17.81
CA ARG A 1063 47.21 -30.35 18.76
C ARG A 1063 46.22 -31.29 18.09
N ARG A 1064 45.94 -32.40 18.78
CA ARG A 1064 44.87 -33.33 18.44
C ARG A 1064 43.52 -32.74 18.83
N THR A 1065 42.62 -32.62 17.85
CA THR A 1065 41.30 -31.98 17.96
C THR A 1065 40.22 -32.97 17.52
N ALA A 1066 39.21 -33.16 18.36
CA ALA A 1066 38.00 -33.91 18.01
C ALA A 1066 36.95 -32.97 17.41
N ILE A 1067 36.31 -33.42 16.34
CA ILE A 1067 35.32 -32.67 15.56
C ILE A 1067 34.09 -33.56 15.43
N PRO A 1068 33.05 -33.37 16.26
CA PRO A 1068 31.76 -34.01 16.07
C PRO A 1068 31.11 -33.64 14.73
N LEU A 1069 30.36 -34.57 14.16
CA LEU A 1069 29.57 -34.38 12.94
C LEU A 1069 28.10 -34.57 13.24
N SER A 1070 27.25 -33.72 12.67
CA SER A 1070 25.80 -33.97 12.57
C SER A 1070 25.40 -34.22 11.12
N LEU A 1071 24.37 -35.05 10.94
CA LEU A 1071 23.75 -35.34 9.66
C LEU A 1071 22.29 -34.89 9.72
N GLN A 1072 21.78 -34.33 8.64
CA GLN A 1072 20.39 -33.89 8.49
C GLN A 1072 19.79 -34.45 7.20
N GLY A 1073 18.46 -34.38 7.07
CA GLY A 1073 17.71 -35.05 6.01
C GLY A 1073 17.70 -36.59 6.16
N PRO A 1074 17.28 -37.34 5.12
CA PRO A 1074 17.14 -38.79 5.17
C PRO A 1074 18.39 -39.55 5.66
N ALA A 1075 19.59 -39.06 5.34
CA ALA A 1075 20.84 -39.69 5.76
C ALA A 1075 21.14 -39.59 7.27
N ALA A 1076 20.34 -38.85 8.05
CA ALA A 1076 20.45 -38.84 9.51
C ALA A 1076 20.15 -40.23 10.10
N THR A 1077 19.13 -40.92 9.57
CA THR A 1077 18.72 -42.29 9.95
C THR A 1077 19.12 -43.35 8.92
N HIS A 1078 19.18 -42.99 7.63
CA HIS A 1078 19.37 -43.92 6.51
C HIS A 1078 20.71 -43.72 5.77
N LEU A 1079 21.82 -43.59 6.51
CA LEU A 1079 23.15 -43.41 5.93
C LEU A 1079 23.67 -44.71 5.26
N LYS A 1080 24.06 -44.64 3.99
CA LYS A 1080 24.81 -45.71 3.29
C LYS A 1080 26.32 -45.50 3.38
N SER A 1081 26.80 -44.29 3.14
CA SER A 1081 28.22 -43.96 3.24
C SER A 1081 28.46 -42.48 3.56
N LEU A 1082 29.57 -42.21 4.24
CA LEU A 1082 30.08 -40.87 4.53
C LEU A 1082 31.60 -40.91 4.42
N THR A 1083 32.17 -40.11 3.52
CA THR A 1083 33.61 -39.90 3.41
C THR A 1083 33.96 -38.46 3.76
N VAL A 1084 35.11 -38.26 4.41
CA VAL A 1084 35.63 -36.94 4.78
C VAL A 1084 37.10 -36.87 4.37
N GLN A 1085 37.51 -35.72 3.83
CA GLN A 1085 38.88 -35.39 3.49
C GLN A 1085 39.23 -34.05 4.13
N VAL A 1086 40.48 -33.93 4.59
CA VAL A 1086 41.03 -32.72 5.20
C VAL A 1086 42.12 -32.14 4.31
N SER A 1087 42.26 -30.82 4.33
CA SER A 1087 43.35 -30.09 3.70
C SER A 1087 43.88 -29.01 4.64
N TYR A 1088 45.20 -28.87 4.71
CA TYR A 1088 45.90 -27.86 5.52
C TYR A 1088 46.51 -26.71 4.69
N ASP A 1089 46.39 -26.77 3.36
CA ASP A 1089 46.97 -25.85 2.38
C ASP A 1089 45.92 -25.04 1.59
N ALA A 1090 44.74 -24.85 2.22
CA ALA A 1090 43.57 -24.18 1.66
C ALA A 1090 42.94 -24.88 0.43
N GLY A 1091 43.07 -26.20 0.33
CA GLY A 1091 42.36 -27.05 -0.64
C GLY A 1091 43.18 -27.48 -1.85
N LYS A 1092 44.51 -27.27 -1.85
CA LYS A 1092 45.39 -27.68 -2.96
C LYS A 1092 45.68 -29.18 -2.91
N SER A 1093 45.88 -29.74 -1.72
CA SER A 1093 46.02 -31.18 -1.48
C SER A 1093 45.01 -31.65 -0.43
N TRP A 1094 44.53 -32.89 -0.58
CA TRP A 1094 43.49 -33.48 0.25
C TRP A 1094 43.91 -34.86 0.76
N SER A 1095 43.74 -35.10 2.06
CA SER A 1095 44.00 -36.39 2.69
C SER A 1095 42.69 -37.01 3.20
N PRO A 1096 42.36 -38.27 2.87
CA PRO A 1096 41.24 -38.98 3.49
C PRO A 1096 41.39 -39.01 5.02
N THR A 1097 40.27 -38.95 5.75
CA THR A 1097 40.32 -39.11 7.21
C THR A 1097 39.15 -39.96 7.72
N PRO A 1098 39.40 -41.01 8.53
CA PRO A 1098 38.34 -41.84 9.07
C PRO A 1098 37.36 -41.06 9.96
N VAL A 1099 36.06 -41.33 9.77
CA VAL A 1099 35.01 -40.91 10.70
C VAL A 1099 34.70 -42.08 11.64
N THR A 1100 34.90 -41.90 12.94
CA THR A 1100 34.52 -42.90 13.94
C THR A 1100 33.06 -42.71 14.35
N THR A 1101 32.34 -43.82 14.56
CA THR A 1101 30.96 -43.79 15.08
C THR A 1101 30.92 -44.53 16.40
N THR A 1102 30.52 -43.84 17.48
CA THR A 1102 30.40 -44.42 18.82
C THR A 1102 29.06 -44.01 19.42
N GLN A 1103 28.23 -45.00 19.80
CA GLN A 1103 26.86 -44.75 20.30
C GLN A 1103 26.05 -43.81 19.38
N GLY A 1104 26.12 -44.04 18.06
CA GLY A 1104 25.46 -43.22 17.03
C GLY A 1104 26.09 -41.84 16.77
N LYS A 1105 27.01 -41.36 17.62
CA LYS A 1105 27.70 -40.08 17.44
C LYS A 1105 28.90 -40.25 16.51
N ARG A 1106 28.95 -39.45 15.44
CA ARG A 1106 30.02 -39.46 14.42
C ARG A 1106 31.07 -38.40 14.77
N THR A 1107 32.34 -38.77 14.76
CA THR A 1107 33.46 -37.89 15.14
C THR A 1107 34.64 -38.07 14.20
N LEU A 1108 35.18 -36.96 13.73
CA LEU A 1108 36.46 -36.85 13.03
C LEU A 1108 37.53 -36.46 14.05
N THR A 1109 38.73 -37.05 13.99
CA THR A 1109 39.84 -36.67 14.87
C THR A 1109 41.05 -36.26 14.04
N LEU A 1110 41.45 -35.00 14.16
CA LEU A 1110 42.56 -34.41 13.42
C LEU A 1110 43.73 -34.10 14.35
N THR A 1111 44.95 -34.37 13.92
CA THR A 1111 46.16 -33.75 14.51
C THR A 1111 46.59 -32.63 13.58
N HIS A 1112 46.45 -31.38 14.03
CA HIS A 1112 46.81 -30.23 13.21
C HIS A 1112 48.34 -30.11 13.11
N PRO A 1113 48.95 -29.93 11.91
CA PRO A 1113 50.36 -29.60 11.79
C PRO A 1113 50.69 -28.27 12.48
N GLU A 1114 51.91 -28.12 13.00
CA GLU A 1114 52.34 -26.89 13.71
C GLU A 1114 52.44 -25.67 12.79
N ASN A 1115 52.78 -25.87 11.51
CA ASN A 1115 52.94 -24.81 10.52
C ASN A 1115 51.66 -24.52 9.70
N ALA A 1116 50.59 -25.30 9.88
CA ALA A 1116 49.34 -25.10 9.16
C ALA A 1116 48.61 -23.84 9.65
N ARG A 1117 47.99 -23.09 8.71
CA ARG A 1117 47.29 -21.82 9.00
C ARG A 1117 45.77 -21.91 8.95
N SER A 1118 45.24 -22.96 8.34
CA SER A 1118 43.80 -23.19 8.20
C SER A 1118 43.52 -24.67 7.98
N VAL A 1119 42.29 -25.08 8.27
CA VAL A 1119 41.75 -26.39 7.90
C VAL A 1119 40.64 -26.18 6.88
N SER A 1120 40.70 -26.91 5.77
CA SER A 1120 39.61 -27.03 4.79
C SER A 1120 39.05 -28.44 4.85
N LEU A 1121 37.74 -28.57 4.63
CA LEU A 1121 37.00 -29.83 4.77
C LEU A 1121 36.25 -30.14 3.49
N LYS A 1122 36.29 -31.40 3.06
CA LYS A 1122 35.52 -31.92 1.93
C LYS A 1122 34.82 -33.19 2.36
N SER A 1123 33.57 -33.38 1.96
CA SER A 1123 32.83 -34.58 2.31
C SER A 1123 31.84 -34.98 1.22
N THR A 1124 31.65 -36.28 1.07
CA THR A 1124 30.62 -36.90 0.24
C THR A 1124 29.80 -37.83 1.13
N LEU A 1125 28.48 -37.71 1.03
CA LEU A 1125 27.49 -38.49 1.75
C LEU A 1125 26.54 -39.15 0.75
N THR A 1126 26.08 -40.36 1.07
CA THR A 1126 25.07 -41.09 0.30
C THR A 1126 24.12 -41.79 1.26
N ASP A 1127 22.81 -41.69 1.01
CA ASP A 1127 21.78 -42.42 1.76
C ASP A 1127 21.50 -43.81 1.16
N THR A 1128 20.68 -44.62 1.84
CA THR A 1128 20.34 -45.98 1.35
C THR A 1128 19.50 -45.98 0.07
N THR A 1129 18.79 -44.89 -0.22
CA THR A 1129 18.03 -44.68 -1.47
C THR A 1129 18.89 -44.19 -2.64
N GLY A 1130 20.15 -43.81 -2.41
CA GLY A 1130 21.09 -43.40 -3.45
C GLY A 1130 21.11 -41.90 -3.74
N ASN A 1131 20.44 -41.08 -2.92
CA ASN A 1131 20.62 -39.63 -2.98
C ASN A 1131 21.98 -39.26 -2.40
N THR A 1132 22.62 -38.24 -2.97
CA THR A 1132 23.97 -37.83 -2.59
C THR A 1132 24.03 -36.37 -2.17
N TYR A 1133 24.93 -36.06 -1.25
CA TYR A 1133 25.36 -34.71 -0.92
C TYR A 1133 26.88 -34.63 -0.99
N THR A 1134 27.40 -33.55 -1.58
CA THR A 1134 28.81 -33.22 -1.56
C THR A 1134 29.00 -31.79 -1.06
N VAL A 1135 30.04 -31.57 -0.25
CA VAL A 1135 30.41 -30.23 0.20
C VAL A 1135 31.93 -30.08 0.23
N THR A 1136 32.42 -28.92 -0.19
CA THR A 1136 33.82 -28.49 -0.05
C THR A 1136 33.84 -27.11 0.60
N ILE A 1137 34.54 -26.98 1.71
CA ILE A 1137 34.59 -25.78 2.57
C ILE A 1137 36.04 -25.36 2.71
N LEU A 1138 36.45 -24.29 2.03
CA LEU A 1138 37.82 -23.77 2.09
C LEU A 1138 37.99 -22.84 3.29
N LYS A 1139 39.07 -23.04 4.05
CA LYS A 1139 39.35 -22.36 5.33
C LYS A 1139 38.19 -22.49 6.33
N ALA A 1140 37.60 -23.68 6.43
CA ALA A 1140 36.50 -24.01 7.35
C ALA A 1140 36.72 -23.43 8.76
N TYR A 1141 37.95 -23.49 9.27
CA TYR A 1141 38.45 -22.72 10.40
C TYR A 1141 39.96 -22.41 10.28
N LEU A 1142 40.46 -21.48 11.08
CA LEU A 1142 41.88 -21.08 11.09
C LEU A 1142 42.67 -21.77 12.21
N LEU A 1143 44.00 -21.76 12.09
CA LEU A 1143 44.92 -22.31 13.08
C LEU A 1143 45.85 -21.24 13.66
N THR A 1144 46.06 -21.30 14.97
CA THR A 1144 46.87 -20.36 15.77
C THR A 1144 47.74 -21.08 16.78
#